data_AF-D3BAS7-F1
#
_entry.id   AF-D3BAS7-F1
#
_cell.length_a   1.000
_cell.length_b   1.000
_cell.length_c   1.000
_cell.angle_alpha   90.00
_cell.angle_beta   90.00
_cell.angle_gamma   90.00
#
_symmetry.space_group_name_H-M   'P 1'
#
loop_
_entity.id
_entity.type
_entity.pdbx_description
1 polymer ?
#
loop_
_entity_poly.entity_id
_entity_poly.type
_entity_poly.pdbx_seq_one_letter_code
_entity_poly.pdbx_strand_id
1 'polypeptide(L)'
;MDSLFSSVFGNQILNQIIFEHVPIINKKVNIPGAEQRYHSYSWKQLNEVPTLLSKLGYVDQLRSLFARKEIDRFVVQACMKLAIEKGHFNTLKYLFEEANVPDAFSPEVFYHAIKFSQLEIVKYFESKSGLDWDNEEAMLLAPLTNSLEFLIERSKKFESEHKVKLRQPHTLSRLFDNAAAVGSIEMIEWAALNRPSYRTNNYMYHCAARENHIHVLKYLKRLSNPLDVPEASSLMNLYSAAAGNGSLDALKWLKENNIGNSNQNAMNVAAANGHFDAVLWLHENRTEGCNFEAVEMSLRNKHYNIFKWLYCNYPNERHSESVSMMAKKGNLAMLKWLHEQNDQDFNGSLLNDSLKNGNLKVAKWLFENRTEQWETVQIYHVETKGGVEILEWLHEKRIPFNVSQDSLHNASRFGQLEVLKWLQENRGTDLGQNSIPGFNFGQDPNTAMDLAAESGFVDILKWLKENRSAQCSVNAMNKAAGNGKIEALQWLHENTTAGCTGVAYVEAARGGHLNAIQWLHTHRTEKGAPSTIDLAAQRGYLDIIKYLHENRNDGCSKAAMDNAAGSQRLDILKWLHANRTEGFSEAALYKAISSCNLEIITWLFDNNKENLITDLSCLSRFPTPKNLQVISFLRNRGYDVLAALIKQRSYELFMVVFEDSDISHVPNLINVALENNPTDSFIEWLNSKGVEITEEALDIAAKKKNKAQFELLLNKMTQLDPAVKRRRLEQLESIQTTQSGFGSSTFSFGNGGGGFSASSGGGFSASSGGGFSASSGGGFSASSGGSINYQSFFNNPN
;
A
#
# COMPACT_ATOMS: atom_id res chain seq x y z
N MET A 1 10.41 37.83 -23.37
CA MET A 1 9.05 37.33 -23.63
C MET A 1 7.99 38.10 -22.85
N ASP A 2 8.29 38.58 -21.63
CA ASP A 2 7.31 39.30 -20.79
C ASP A 2 6.75 40.60 -21.39
N SER A 3 7.53 41.33 -22.19
CA SER A 3 7.02 42.53 -22.89
C SER A 3 6.03 42.15 -23.99
N LEU A 4 6.26 41.03 -24.69
CA LEU A 4 5.36 40.53 -25.72
C LEU A 4 4.08 39.97 -25.09
N PHE A 5 4.21 39.14 -24.05
CA PHE A 5 3.07 38.57 -23.32
C PHE A 5 2.20 39.66 -22.68
N SER A 6 2.81 40.64 -22.02
CA SER A 6 2.08 41.78 -21.44
C SER A 6 1.47 42.68 -22.51
N SER A 7 2.12 42.87 -23.66
CA SER A 7 1.55 43.63 -24.78
C SER A 7 0.37 42.92 -25.44
N VAL A 8 0.39 41.59 -25.52
CA VAL A 8 -0.65 40.78 -26.17
C VAL A 8 -1.85 40.59 -25.26
N PHE A 9 -1.65 40.26 -23.98
CA PHE A 9 -2.74 40.05 -23.02
C PHE A 9 -3.18 41.34 -22.29
N GLY A 10 -2.37 42.39 -22.29
CA GLY A 10 -2.76 43.73 -21.88
C GLY A 10 -3.57 44.47 -22.94
N ASN A 11 -3.47 44.06 -24.22
CA ASN A 11 -4.33 44.54 -25.28
C ASN A 11 -5.71 43.87 -25.18
N GLN A 12 -6.74 44.64 -24.82
CA GLN A 12 -8.08 44.13 -24.57
C GLN A 12 -8.66 43.36 -25.77
N ILE A 13 -8.39 43.80 -27.00
CA ILE A 13 -8.93 43.20 -28.23
C ILE A 13 -8.27 41.85 -28.49
N LEU A 14 -6.93 41.78 -28.46
CA LEU A 14 -6.21 40.53 -28.65
C LEU A 14 -6.52 39.52 -27.55
N ASN A 15 -6.63 39.98 -26.30
CA ASN A 15 -7.03 39.15 -25.17
C ASN A 15 -8.43 38.55 -25.40
N GLN A 16 -9.42 39.36 -25.81
CA GLN A 16 -10.76 38.88 -26.13
C GLN A 16 -10.75 37.84 -27.27
N ILE A 17 -10.05 38.13 -28.37
CA ILE A 17 -9.97 37.23 -29.53
C ILE A 17 -9.31 35.89 -29.15
N ILE A 18 -8.22 35.93 -28.37
CA ILE A 18 -7.54 34.71 -27.91
C ILE A 18 -8.50 33.87 -27.06
N PHE A 19 -9.18 34.47 -26.08
CA PHE A 19 -10.09 33.73 -25.20
C PHE A 19 -11.43 33.37 -25.84
N GLU A 20 -11.85 34.01 -26.93
CA GLU A 20 -12.97 33.56 -27.78
C GLU A 20 -12.63 32.27 -28.54
N HIS A 21 -11.37 32.11 -28.93
CA HIS A 21 -10.89 30.90 -29.62
C HIS A 21 -10.55 29.75 -28.66
N VAL A 22 -10.27 30.00 -27.38
CA VAL A 22 -10.00 28.96 -26.37
C VAL A 22 -11.15 27.93 -26.24
N PRO A 23 -12.43 28.32 -26.17
CA PRO A 23 -13.56 27.38 -26.21
C PRO A 23 -13.62 26.56 -27.50
N ILE A 24 -13.26 27.15 -28.64
CA ILE A 24 -13.26 26.49 -29.96
C ILE A 24 -12.13 25.48 -30.05
N ILE A 25 -10.94 25.82 -29.54
CA ILE A 25 -9.81 24.91 -29.41
C ILE A 25 -10.17 23.78 -28.42
N ASN A 26 -10.72 24.10 -27.25
CA ASN A 26 -11.21 23.11 -26.29
C ASN A 26 -12.31 22.20 -26.86
N LYS A 27 -13.15 22.68 -27.77
CA LYS A 27 -14.13 21.86 -28.51
C LYS A 27 -13.47 21.00 -29.59
N LYS A 28 -12.48 21.52 -30.33
CA LYS A 28 -11.73 20.78 -31.35
C LYS A 28 -10.81 19.71 -30.75
N VAL A 29 -10.34 19.92 -29.52
CA VAL A 29 -9.54 18.95 -28.76
C VAL A 29 -10.43 17.92 -28.06
N ASN A 30 -11.66 18.30 -27.64
CA ASN A 30 -12.70 17.37 -27.18
C ASN A 30 -13.53 16.82 -28.35
N ILE A 31 -12.88 16.11 -29.28
CA ILE A 31 -13.60 15.28 -30.26
C ILE A 31 -14.31 14.15 -29.49
N PRO A 32 -15.58 13.84 -29.78
CA PRO A 32 -16.23 12.64 -29.24
C PRO A 32 -15.42 11.40 -29.67
N GLY A 33 -14.68 10.80 -28.74
CA GLY A 33 -13.79 9.66 -29.01
C GLY A 33 -12.30 9.89 -28.79
N ALA A 34 -11.84 11.12 -28.47
CA ALA A 34 -10.45 11.35 -28.05
C ALA A 34 -10.32 11.21 -26.53
N GLU A 35 -9.79 10.06 -26.09
CA GLU A 35 -9.76 9.55 -24.71
C GLU A 35 -8.76 10.23 -23.75
N GLN A 36 -8.32 11.46 -23.98
CA GLN A 36 -7.47 12.17 -23.00
C GLN A 36 -8.29 13.20 -22.23
N ARG A 37 -8.49 12.95 -20.92
CA ARG A 37 -9.01 13.96 -19.98
C ARG A 37 -8.03 15.14 -19.94
N TYR A 38 -8.24 16.14 -20.78
CA TYR A 38 -7.65 17.46 -20.57
C TYR A 38 -8.33 18.07 -19.35
N HIS A 39 -7.66 18.05 -18.21
CA HIS A 39 -8.09 18.83 -17.06
C HIS A 39 -8.00 20.31 -17.44
N SER A 40 -9.14 20.98 -17.62
CA SER A 40 -9.18 22.43 -17.77
C SER A 40 -9.02 23.08 -16.40
N TYR A 41 -7.96 23.86 -16.25
CA TYR A 41 -7.72 24.67 -15.05
C TYR A 41 -8.02 26.12 -15.39
N SER A 42 -8.77 26.80 -14.52
CA SER A 42 -8.82 28.26 -14.59
C SER A 42 -7.43 28.83 -14.30
N TRP A 43 -7.13 30.02 -14.84
CA TRP A 43 -5.84 30.68 -14.59
C TRP A 43 -5.60 30.92 -13.08
N LYS A 44 -6.69 31.15 -12.33
CA LYS A 44 -6.64 31.25 -10.86
C LYS A 44 -6.20 29.94 -10.19
N GLN A 45 -6.79 28.81 -10.58
CA GLN A 45 -6.40 27.49 -10.05
C GLN A 45 -4.99 27.10 -10.45
N LEU A 46 -4.58 27.39 -11.69
CA LEU A 46 -3.23 27.09 -12.15
C LEU A 46 -2.17 27.88 -11.38
N ASN A 47 -2.41 29.16 -11.10
CA ASN A 47 -1.50 30.01 -10.33
C ASN A 47 -1.40 29.65 -8.84
N GLU A 48 -2.20 28.70 -8.35
CA GLU A 48 -2.18 28.24 -6.96
C GLU A 48 -1.52 26.85 -6.78
N VAL A 49 -1.17 26.16 -7.87
CA VAL A 49 -0.67 24.77 -7.84
C VAL A 49 0.78 24.69 -8.35
N PRO A 50 1.79 24.66 -7.45
CA PRO A 50 3.21 24.59 -7.79
C PRO A 50 3.58 23.49 -8.78
N THR A 51 3.09 22.28 -8.55
CA THR A 51 3.43 21.09 -9.35
C THR A 51 2.96 21.22 -10.79
N LEU A 52 1.82 21.88 -11.00
CA LEU A 52 1.25 22.11 -12.33
C LEU A 52 1.99 23.22 -13.07
N LEU A 53 2.33 24.32 -12.39
CA LEU A 53 3.20 25.37 -12.94
C LEU A 53 4.56 24.80 -13.36
N SER A 54 5.13 23.95 -12.51
CA SER A 54 6.41 23.29 -12.80
C SER A 54 6.31 22.36 -14.01
N LYS A 55 5.26 21.51 -14.06
CA LYS A 55 4.97 20.60 -15.18
C LYS A 55 4.73 21.32 -16.51
N LEU A 56 4.26 22.57 -16.49
CA LEU A 56 3.99 23.37 -17.67
C LEU A 56 5.11 24.36 -18.02
N GLY A 57 6.16 24.44 -17.21
CA GLY A 57 7.32 25.32 -17.47
C GLY A 57 7.09 26.80 -17.14
N TYR A 58 6.09 27.13 -16.31
CA TYR A 58 5.76 28.51 -15.92
C TYR A 58 6.64 29.01 -14.77
N VAL A 59 7.92 29.25 -15.07
CA VAL A 59 8.97 29.60 -14.08
C VAL A 59 8.64 30.88 -13.32
N ASP A 60 8.19 31.93 -14.01
CA ASP A 60 7.96 33.24 -13.38
C ASP A 60 6.75 33.22 -12.44
N GLN A 61 5.71 32.47 -12.81
CA GLN A 61 4.54 32.24 -11.95
C GLN A 61 4.92 31.39 -10.75
N LEU A 62 5.76 30.36 -10.94
CA LEU A 62 6.28 29.53 -9.86
C LEU A 62 7.14 30.36 -8.88
N ARG A 63 7.98 31.26 -9.41
CA ARG A 63 8.78 32.23 -8.66
C ARG A 63 7.91 33.17 -7.83
N SER A 64 6.90 33.76 -8.46
CA SER A 64 5.93 34.64 -7.79
C SER A 64 5.15 33.91 -6.70
N LEU A 65 4.81 32.64 -6.91
CA LEU A 65 4.10 31.82 -5.93
C LEU A 65 4.97 31.50 -4.71
N PHE A 66 6.23 31.11 -4.91
CA PHE A 66 7.15 30.77 -3.82
C PHE A 66 7.57 32.01 -3.02
N ALA A 67 7.60 33.18 -3.65
CA ALA A 67 7.81 34.44 -2.94
C ALA A 67 6.66 34.81 -1.99
N ARG A 68 5.45 34.27 -2.21
CA ARG A 68 4.23 34.61 -1.43
C ARG A 68 3.89 33.58 -0.35
N LYS A 69 4.51 32.39 -0.39
CA LYS A 69 4.18 31.26 0.50
C LYS A 69 5.42 30.44 0.81
N GLU A 70 5.57 30.04 2.07
CA GLU A 70 6.48 28.96 2.44
C GLU A 70 6.02 27.64 1.81
N ILE A 71 6.94 26.93 1.17
CA ILE A 71 6.65 25.71 0.42
C ILE A 71 7.46 24.57 1.02
N ASP A 72 6.79 23.47 1.33
CA ASP A 72 7.40 22.26 1.87
C ASP A 72 8.36 21.58 0.88
N ARG A 73 9.42 20.94 1.42
CA ARG A 73 10.47 20.27 0.64
C ARG A 73 9.93 19.21 -0.32
N PHE A 74 8.88 18.47 0.05
CA PHE A 74 8.30 17.42 -0.79
C PHE A 74 7.59 18.03 -2.00
N VAL A 75 7.00 19.22 -1.85
CA VAL A 75 6.39 19.96 -2.97
C VAL A 75 7.47 20.43 -3.95
N VAL A 76 8.58 20.97 -3.44
CA VAL A 76 9.73 21.37 -4.27
C VAL A 76 10.31 20.16 -5.02
N GLN A 77 10.54 19.04 -4.34
CA GLN A 77 11.03 17.80 -4.96
C GLN A 77 10.06 17.25 -6.02
N ALA A 78 8.75 17.31 -5.78
CA ALA A 78 7.73 16.93 -6.76
C ALA A 78 7.75 17.87 -7.98
N CYS A 79 7.90 19.19 -7.77
CA CYS A 79 8.05 20.16 -8.85
C CYS A 79 9.29 19.85 -9.70
N MET A 80 10.42 19.51 -9.08
CA MET A 80 11.65 19.14 -9.80
C MET A 80 11.47 17.89 -10.65
N LYS A 81 10.90 16.82 -10.08
CA LYS A 81 10.62 15.58 -10.82
C LYS A 81 9.74 15.84 -12.05
N LEU A 82 8.70 16.67 -11.91
CA LEU A 82 7.82 17.06 -13.02
C LEU A 82 8.53 17.96 -14.06
N ALA A 83 9.40 18.87 -13.63
CA ALA A 83 10.20 19.68 -14.54
C ALA A 83 11.17 18.80 -15.34
N ILE A 84 11.80 17.81 -14.69
CA ILE A 84 12.66 16.80 -15.32
C ILE A 84 11.87 15.99 -16.34
N GLU A 85 10.72 15.43 -15.97
CA GLU A 85 9.85 14.64 -16.86
C GLU A 85 9.46 15.38 -18.14
N LYS A 86 9.40 16.72 -18.09
CA LYS A 86 9.01 17.58 -19.20
C LYS A 86 10.17 18.34 -19.84
N GLY A 87 11.40 18.14 -19.38
CA GLY A 87 12.60 18.81 -19.89
C GLY A 87 12.62 20.33 -19.65
N HIS A 88 11.95 20.81 -18.61
CA HIS A 88 11.91 22.24 -18.29
C HIS A 88 13.14 22.68 -17.49
N PHE A 89 14.28 22.78 -18.18
CA PHE A 89 15.58 23.11 -17.59
C PHE A 89 15.58 24.40 -16.76
N ASN A 90 14.97 25.49 -17.26
CA ASN A 90 14.92 26.78 -16.56
C ASN A 90 14.10 26.70 -15.26
N THR A 91 12.99 25.94 -15.27
CA THR A 91 12.21 25.68 -14.06
C THR A 91 13.04 24.94 -13.03
N LEU A 92 13.77 23.91 -13.49
CA LEU A 92 14.63 23.13 -12.61
C LEU A 92 15.77 23.97 -12.04
N LYS A 93 16.40 24.82 -12.86
CA LYS A 93 17.48 25.72 -12.41
C LYS A 93 16.98 26.68 -11.33
N TYR A 94 15.82 27.31 -11.54
CA TYR A 94 15.18 28.14 -10.52
C TYR A 94 14.90 27.35 -9.23
N LEU A 95 14.28 26.18 -9.36
CA LEU A 95 14.00 25.31 -8.21
C LEU A 95 15.28 24.90 -7.49
N PHE A 96 16.39 24.75 -8.21
CA PHE A 96 17.68 24.35 -7.66
C PHE A 96 18.39 25.47 -6.91
N GLU A 97 18.48 26.66 -7.53
CA GLU A 97 19.33 27.74 -7.05
C GLU A 97 18.59 28.70 -6.12
N GLU A 98 17.27 28.82 -6.24
CA GLU A 98 16.54 29.97 -5.69
C GLU A 98 15.34 29.59 -4.81
N ALA A 99 14.90 28.33 -4.79
CA ALA A 99 13.71 27.92 -4.03
C ALA A 99 13.88 27.90 -2.51
N ASN A 100 15.07 28.22 -1.98
CA ASN A 100 15.37 28.31 -0.54
C ASN A 100 15.07 27.03 0.28
N VAL A 101 15.18 25.84 -0.34
CA VAL A 101 15.00 24.54 0.34
C VAL A 101 16.16 23.59 -0.01
N PRO A 102 17.33 23.71 0.66
CA PRO A 102 18.52 22.92 0.33
C PRO A 102 18.36 21.42 0.55
N ASP A 103 17.47 20.97 1.45
CA ASP A 103 17.21 19.55 1.69
C ASP A 103 16.26 18.91 0.65
N ALA A 104 15.74 19.68 -0.31
CA ALA A 104 14.93 19.14 -1.41
C ALA A 104 15.77 18.39 -2.45
N PHE A 105 17.10 18.58 -2.44
CA PHE A 105 18.03 17.90 -3.33
C PHE A 105 18.40 16.53 -2.79
N SER A 106 17.94 15.51 -3.48
CA SER A 106 18.16 14.13 -3.10
C SER A 106 18.69 13.31 -4.26
N PRO A 107 19.45 12.23 -4.02
CA PRO A 107 19.91 11.33 -5.07
C PRO A 107 18.76 10.82 -5.97
N GLU A 108 17.56 10.68 -5.43
CA GLU A 108 16.39 10.28 -6.22
C GLU A 108 16.05 11.27 -7.35
N VAL A 109 16.27 12.58 -7.16
CA VAL A 109 16.04 13.60 -8.20
C VAL A 109 17.06 13.45 -9.33
N PHE A 110 18.31 13.16 -8.98
CA PHE A 110 19.38 12.90 -9.95
C PHE A 110 19.09 11.65 -10.78
N TYR A 111 18.73 10.53 -10.15
CA TYR A 111 18.37 9.30 -10.87
C TYR A 111 17.11 9.47 -11.73
N HIS A 112 16.17 10.31 -11.31
CA HIS A 112 15.00 10.67 -12.13
C HIS A 112 15.42 11.37 -13.43
N ALA A 113 16.43 12.24 -13.38
CA ALA A 113 16.96 12.91 -14.58
C ALA A 113 17.58 11.92 -15.58
N ILE A 114 18.29 10.90 -15.09
CA ILE A 114 18.81 9.82 -15.93
C ILE A 114 17.65 9.01 -16.55
N LYS A 115 16.67 8.62 -15.73
CA LYS A 115 15.51 7.82 -16.16
C LYS A 115 14.72 8.46 -17.29
N PHE A 116 14.58 9.79 -17.29
CA PHE A 116 13.85 10.56 -18.30
C PHE A 116 14.75 11.12 -19.42
N SER A 117 15.98 10.61 -19.55
CA SER A 117 16.94 11.00 -20.59
C SER A 117 17.21 12.50 -20.66
N GLN A 118 17.25 13.17 -19.50
CA GLN A 118 17.52 14.61 -19.43
C GLN A 118 19.02 14.88 -19.24
N LEU A 119 19.83 14.57 -20.25
CA LEU A 119 21.30 14.63 -20.16
C LEU A 119 21.85 16.03 -19.81
N GLU A 120 21.20 17.11 -20.27
CA GLU A 120 21.58 18.48 -19.90
C GLU A 120 21.39 18.73 -18.40
N ILE A 121 20.31 18.21 -17.83
CA ILE A 121 20.02 18.29 -16.40
C ILE A 121 21.03 17.46 -15.61
N VAL A 122 21.34 16.25 -16.08
CA VAL A 122 22.34 15.38 -15.45
C VAL A 122 23.69 16.10 -15.38
N LYS A 123 24.17 16.65 -16.51
CA LYS A 123 25.42 17.42 -16.56
C LYS A 123 25.37 18.66 -15.66
N TYR A 124 24.23 19.33 -15.60
CA TYR A 124 24.04 20.46 -14.70
C TYR A 124 24.18 20.04 -13.23
N PHE A 125 23.54 18.96 -12.79
CA PHE A 125 23.70 18.46 -11.42
C PHE A 125 25.14 18.07 -11.10
N GLU A 126 25.87 17.50 -12.05
CA GLU A 126 27.28 17.17 -11.87
C GLU A 126 28.20 18.39 -11.78
N SER A 127 27.82 19.50 -12.43
CA SER A 127 28.58 20.76 -12.32
C SER A 127 28.49 21.39 -10.93
N LYS A 128 27.57 20.93 -10.07
CA LYS A 128 27.36 21.48 -8.73
C LYS A 128 28.18 20.68 -7.70
N SER A 129 29.07 21.37 -7.00
CA SER A 129 29.95 20.78 -5.98
C SER A 129 29.18 20.39 -4.70
N GLY A 130 29.52 19.24 -4.10
CA GLY A 130 29.03 18.83 -2.77
C GLY A 130 27.95 17.75 -2.75
N LEU A 131 27.57 17.21 -3.91
CA LEU A 131 26.55 16.16 -4.02
C LEU A 131 27.24 14.82 -4.31
N ASP A 132 27.19 13.89 -3.35
CA ASP A 132 27.64 12.50 -3.52
C ASP A 132 26.47 11.66 -4.03
N TRP A 133 26.64 11.02 -5.19
CA TRP A 133 25.64 10.14 -5.79
C TRP A 133 26.23 8.75 -5.97
N ASP A 134 25.41 7.72 -5.86
CA ASP A 134 25.82 6.37 -6.19
C ASP A 134 26.05 6.22 -7.71
N ASN A 135 27.32 6.18 -8.13
CA ASN A 135 27.70 6.02 -9.53
C ASN A 135 27.40 4.63 -10.08
N GLU A 136 27.30 3.60 -9.23
CA GLU A 136 26.84 2.27 -9.66
C GLU A 136 25.37 2.34 -10.05
N GLU A 137 24.51 2.95 -9.23
CA GLU A 137 23.08 3.13 -9.56
C GLU A 137 22.91 3.96 -10.85
N ALA A 138 23.67 5.05 -10.99
CA ALA A 138 23.65 5.86 -12.20
C ALA A 138 24.08 5.09 -13.45
N MET A 139 25.07 4.20 -13.33
CA MET A 139 25.50 3.32 -14.40
C MET A 139 24.44 2.27 -14.75
N LEU A 140 23.77 1.67 -13.76
CA LEU A 140 22.68 0.71 -13.98
C LEU A 140 21.49 1.36 -14.71
N LEU A 141 21.24 2.66 -14.48
CA LEU A 141 20.18 3.43 -15.12
C LEU A 141 20.59 4.09 -16.44
N ALA A 142 21.90 4.24 -16.70
CA ALA A 142 22.43 4.91 -17.89
C ALA A 142 21.84 4.42 -19.23
N PRO A 143 21.55 3.12 -19.44
CA PRO A 143 20.95 2.68 -20.69
C PRO A 143 19.61 3.36 -21.03
N LEU A 144 18.84 3.81 -20.04
CA LEU A 144 17.58 4.54 -20.27
C LEU A 144 17.76 5.88 -20.99
N THR A 145 18.98 6.42 -21.00
CA THR A 145 19.33 7.61 -21.79
C THR A 145 19.48 7.32 -23.29
N ASN A 146 19.54 6.03 -23.67
CA ASN A 146 19.84 5.56 -25.01
C ASN A 146 21.17 6.11 -25.58
N SER A 147 22.13 6.43 -24.70
CA SER A 147 23.50 6.83 -25.08
C SER A 147 24.54 5.86 -24.53
N LEU A 148 25.22 5.14 -25.45
CA LEU A 148 26.30 4.21 -25.08
C LEU A 148 27.50 4.97 -24.50
N GLU A 149 27.77 6.16 -25.05
CA GLU A 149 28.81 7.07 -24.58
C GLU A 149 28.59 7.44 -23.10
N PHE A 150 27.36 7.81 -22.74
CA PHE A 150 27.00 8.12 -21.36
C PHE A 150 27.16 6.90 -20.44
N LEU A 151 26.74 5.70 -20.89
CA LEU A 151 26.96 4.46 -20.13
C LEU A 151 28.46 4.20 -19.88
N ILE A 152 29.31 4.35 -20.91
CA ILE A 152 30.77 4.21 -20.79
C ILE A 152 31.34 5.24 -19.83
N GLU A 153 30.89 6.49 -19.90
CA GLU A 153 31.30 7.55 -18.99
C GLU A 153 31.00 7.21 -17.54
N ARG A 154 29.77 6.73 -17.25
CA ARG A 154 29.37 6.29 -15.90
C ARG A 154 30.18 5.09 -15.41
N SER A 155 30.47 4.14 -16.30
CA SER A 155 31.31 2.98 -16.00
C SER A 155 32.69 3.38 -15.48
N LYS A 156 33.36 4.28 -16.22
CA LYS A 156 34.71 4.76 -15.86
C LYS A 156 34.70 5.50 -14.52
N LYS A 157 33.65 6.30 -14.27
CA LYS A 157 33.50 7.04 -13.02
C LYS A 157 33.31 6.08 -11.84
N PHE A 158 32.47 5.07 -11.98
CA PHE A 158 32.30 4.02 -10.97
C PHE A 158 33.61 3.27 -10.67
N GLU A 159 34.36 2.87 -11.70
CA GLU A 159 35.66 2.19 -11.55
C GLU A 159 36.68 3.03 -10.77
N SER A 160 36.64 4.36 -10.93
CA SER A 160 37.57 5.26 -10.22
C SER A 160 37.32 5.37 -8.71
N GLU A 161 36.10 5.09 -8.25
CA GLU A 161 35.66 5.39 -6.88
C GLU A 161 35.95 4.29 -5.85
N HIS A 162 36.42 3.09 -6.26
CA HIS A 162 36.83 1.97 -5.39
C HIS A 162 35.83 1.55 -4.28
N LYS A 163 34.57 2.00 -4.33
CA LYS A 163 33.50 1.67 -3.37
C LYS A 163 32.68 0.49 -3.90
N VAL A 164 33.07 -0.74 -3.56
CA VAL A 164 32.24 -1.93 -3.87
C VAL A 164 31.11 -2.03 -2.84
N LYS A 165 29.87 -1.81 -3.28
CA LYS A 165 28.68 -2.08 -2.45
C LYS A 165 28.20 -3.50 -2.72
N LEU A 166 27.90 -4.26 -1.66
CA LEU A 166 27.24 -5.56 -1.80
C LEU A 166 25.78 -5.34 -2.24
N ARG A 167 25.52 -5.51 -3.53
CA ARG A 167 24.18 -5.46 -4.13
C ARG A 167 23.69 -6.84 -4.50
N GLN A 168 22.38 -7.02 -4.43
CA GLN A 168 21.74 -8.27 -4.83
C GLN A 168 21.86 -8.47 -6.35
N PRO A 169 22.02 -9.71 -6.85
CA PRO A 169 22.18 -9.99 -8.27
C PRO A 169 21.10 -9.39 -9.18
N HIS A 170 19.83 -9.42 -8.77
CA HIS A 170 18.70 -8.84 -9.52
C HIS A 170 18.76 -7.31 -9.66
N THR A 171 19.54 -6.62 -8.82
CA THR A 171 19.74 -5.17 -8.97
C THR A 171 20.77 -4.90 -10.06
N LEU A 172 21.78 -5.75 -10.18
CA LEU A 172 22.85 -5.63 -11.16
C LEU A 172 22.36 -5.94 -12.59
N SER A 173 21.41 -6.88 -12.73
CA SER A 173 20.80 -7.21 -14.02
C SER A 173 20.01 -6.07 -14.66
N ARG A 174 19.66 -5.03 -13.91
CA ARG A 174 19.04 -3.80 -14.44
C ARG A 174 19.83 -3.16 -15.57
N LEU A 175 21.16 -3.29 -15.58
CA LEU A 175 21.99 -2.79 -16.68
C LEU A 175 21.57 -3.42 -18.02
N PHE A 176 21.41 -4.75 -18.04
CA PHE A 176 20.96 -5.50 -19.20
C PHE A 176 19.48 -5.24 -19.51
N ASP A 177 18.63 -5.25 -18.48
CA ASP A 177 17.19 -5.05 -18.62
C ASP A 177 16.85 -3.67 -19.21
N ASN A 178 17.52 -2.61 -18.72
CA ASN A 178 17.34 -1.26 -19.23
C ASN A 178 17.87 -1.13 -20.67
N ALA A 179 18.98 -1.77 -21.01
CA ALA A 179 19.51 -1.80 -22.38
C ALA A 179 18.54 -2.50 -23.35
N ALA A 180 17.93 -3.61 -22.91
CA ALA A 180 16.88 -4.29 -23.66
C ALA A 180 15.59 -3.47 -23.76
N ALA A 181 15.22 -2.73 -22.71
CA ALA A 181 14.05 -1.85 -22.68
C ALA A 181 14.15 -0.66 -23.63
N VAL A 182 15.36 -0.13 -23.89
CA VAL A 182 15.55 0.93 -24.92
C VAL A 182 15.83 0.37 -26.31
N GLY A 183 15.99 -0.95 -26.42
CA GLY A 183 16.23 -1.61 -27.69
C GLY A 183 17.68 -1.56 -28.18
N SER A 184 18.66 -1.31 -27.30
CA SER A 184 20.07 -1.14 -27.71
C SER A 184 20.87 -2.45 -27.60
N ILE A 185 21.07 -3.12 -28.74
CA ILE A 185 21.94 -4.31 -28.83
C ILE A 185 23.39 -3.94 -28.49
N GLU A 186 23.85 -2.77 -28.93
CA GLU A 186 25.22 -2.29 -28.68
C GLU A 186 25.53 -2.18 -27.19
N MET A 187 24.58 -1.68 -26.39
CA MET A 187 24.73 -1.63 -24.93
C MET A 187 24.70 -3.00 -24.28
N ILE A 188 23.89 -3.93 -24.79
CA ILE A 188 23.85 -5.32 -24.31
C ILE A 188 25.21 -6.00 -24.57
N GLU A 189 25.77 -5.82 -25.75
CA GLU A 189 27.09 -6.37 -26.13
C GLU A 189 28.21 -5.76 -25.30
N TRP A 190 28.18 -4.44 -25.13
CA TRP A 190 29.13 -3.74 -24.29
C TRP A 190 29.06 -4.21 -22.84
N ALA A 191 27.85 -4.35 -22.27
CA ALA A 191 27.66 -4.84 -20.92
C ALA A 191 28.10 -6.31 -20.78
N ALA A 192 27.87 -7.15 -21.79
CA ALA A 192 28.33 -8.53 -21.82
C ALA A 192 29.85 -8.65 -21.77
N LEU A 193 30.54 -7.77 -22.50
CA LEU A 193 32.00 -7.74 -22.57
C LEU A 193 32.64 -7.22 -21.28
N ASN A 194 32.08 -6.14 -20.72
CA ASN A 194 32.71 -5.42 -19.60
C ASN A 194 32.20 -5.86 -18.23
N ARG A 195 30.97 -6.39 -18.15
CA ARG A 195 30.31 -6.82 -16.89
C ARG A 195 29.53 -8.13 -17.05
N PRO A 196 30.20 -9.24 -17.39
CA PRO A 196 29.51 -10.52 -17.61
C PRO A 196 28.76 -11.04 -16.37
N SER A 197 29.25 -10.74 -15.16
CA SER A 197 28.59 -11.14 -13.91
C SER A 197 27.24 -10.47 -13.67
N TYR A 198 26.96 -9.32 -14.33
CA TYR A 198 25.70 -8.59 -14.15
C TYR A 198 24.57 -9.22 -14.98
N ARG A 199 24.88 -10.22 -15.83
CA ARG A 199 23.91 -10.84 -16.72
C ARG A 199 23.01 -11.88 -16.04
N THR A 200 23.36 -12.36 -14.86
CA THR A 200 22.56 -13.38 -14.16
C THR A 200 21.23 -12.83 -13.67
N ASN A 201 20.16 -13.62 -13.75
CA ASN A 201 18.80 -13.24 -13.27
C ASN A 201 18.27 -11.94 -13.93
N ASN A 202 18.43 -11.86 -15.26
CA ASN A 202 17.92 -10.75 -16.06
C ASN A 202 16.51 -11.05 -16.63
N TYR A 203 15.81 -9.98 -16.99
CA TYR A 203 14.49 -9.97 -17.59
C TYR A 203 14.52 -9.29 -18.98
N MET A 204 15.61 -9.44 -19.74
CA MET A 204 15.78 -8.78 -21.04
C MET A 204 14.67 -9.14 -22.02
N TYR A 205 14.19 -10.40 -22.04
CA TYR A 205 13.05 -10.81 -22.85
C TYR A 205 11.78 -10.05 -22.47
N HIS A 206 11.46 -9.90 -21.17
CA HIS A 206 10.29 -9.16 -20.72
C HIS A 206 10.37 -7.70 -21.08
N CYS A 207 11.54 -7.08 -20.91
CA CYS A 207 11.75 -5.68 -21.26
C CYS A 207 11.61 -5.45 -22.77
N ALA A 208 12.28 -6.26 -23.59
CA ALA A 208 12.19 -6.15 -25.05
C ALA A 208 10.79 -6.44 -25.58
N ALA A 209 10.07 -7.42 -25.01
CA ALA A 209 8.69 -7.73 -25.39
C ALA A 209 7.71 -6.63 -24.96
N ARG A 210 7.86 -6.10 -23.74
CA ARG A 210 7.03 -5.00 -23.24
C ARG A 210 7.21 -3.75 -24.11
N GLU A 211 8.43 -3.38 -24.47
CA GLU A 211 8.72 -2.15 -25.24
C GLU A 211 8.69 -2.36 -26.77
N ASN A 212 8.22 -3.53 -27.24
CA ASN A 212 8.07 -3.88 -28.66
C ASN A 212 9.39 -3.91 -29.48
N HIS A 213 10.53 -4.21 -28.84
CA HIS A 213 11.84 -4.29 -29.49
C HIS A 213 12.12 -5.66 -30.10
N ILE A 214 11.50 -5.94 -31.24
CA ILE A 214 11.59 -7.23 -31.95
C ILE A 214 13.02 -7.59 -32.37
N HIS A 215 13.82 -6.61 -32.74
CA HIS A 215 15.22 -6.83 -33.13
C HIS A 215 16.07 -7.33 -31.94
N VAL A 216 15.82 -6.83 -30.73
CA VAL A 216 16.45 -7.35 -29.50
C VAL A 216 15.96 -8.76 -29.21
N LEU A 217 14.66 -9.05 -29.31
CA LEU A 217 14.14 -10.40 -29.12
C LEU A 217 14.76 -11.42 -30.10
N LYS A 218 14.90 -11.03 -31.38
CA LYS A 218 15.58 -11.82 -32.41
C LYS A 218 17.06 -12.02 -32.07
N TYR A 219 17.73 -10.99 -31.57
CA TYR A 219 19.13 -11.04 -31.16
C TYR A 219 19.33 -12.00 -29.98
N LEU A 220 18.55 -11.86 -28.90
CA LEU A 220 18.61 -12.74 -27.73
C LEU A 220 18.34 -14.20 -28.12
N LYS A 221 17.35 -14.45 -29.00
CA LYS A 221 17.08 -15.80 -29.49
C LYS A 221 18.26 -16.39 -30.27
N ARG A 222 18.95 -15.60 -31.10
CA ARG A 222 20.14 -16.07 -31.83
C ARG A 222 21.28 -16.44 -30.90
N LEU A 223 21.51 -15.66 -29.83
CA LEU A 223 22.56 -15.96 -28.85
C LEU A 223 22.36 -17.31 -28.16
N SER A 224 21.09 -17.74 -27.95
CA SER A 224 20.75 -18.99 -27.26
C SER A 224 21.47 -19.16 -25.92
N ASN A 225 21.75 -18.04 -25.24
CA ASN A 225 22.47 -18.03 -23.98
C ASN A 225 21.54 -18.47 -22.84
N PRO A 226 21.86 -19.55 -22.09
CA PRO A 226 21.02 -20.04 -20.99
C PRO A 226 20.70 -18.99 -19.92
N LEU A 227 21.57 -18.00 -19.72
CA LEU A 227 21.38 -16.93 -18.74
C LEU A 227 20.31 -15.91 -19.16
N ASP A 228 19.98 -15.83 -20.45
CA ASP A 228 18.96 -14.94 -20.99
C ASP A 228 17.62 -15.63 -21.17
N VAL A 229 17.60 -16.98 -21.07
CA VAL A 229 16.37 -17.75 -21.20
C VAL A 229 15.52 -17.49 -19.94
N PRO A 230 14.28 -17.01 -20.10
CA PRO A 230 13.42 -16.79 -18.95
C PRO A 230 13.16 -18.11 -18.21
N GLU A 231 13.21 -18.09 -16.88
CA GLU A 231 12.79 -19.23 -16.07
C GLU A 231 11.35 -19.63 -16.39
N ALA A 232 10.99 -20.91 -16.19
CA ALA A 232 9.66 -21.44 -16.53
C ALA A 232 8.50 -20.65 -15.88
N SER A 233 8.70 -20.16 -14.65
CA SER A 233 7.76 -19.27 -13.94
C SER A 233 7.65 -17.88 -14.56
N SER A 234 8.76 -17.36 -15.08
CA SER A 234 8.87 -16.04 -15.72
C SER A 234 8.28 -16.04 -17.15
N LEU A 235 8.31 -17.18 -17.84
CA LEU A 235 7.68 -17.40 -19.14
C LEU A 235 6.15 -17.19 -19.13
N MET A 236 5.50 -17.35 -17.97
CA MET A 236 4.05 -17.14 -17.81
C MET A 236 3.66 -15.65 -17.93
N ASN A 237 4.61 -14.73 -17.72
CA ASN A 237 4.36 -13.28 -17.66
C ASN A 237 4.76 -12.51 -18.92
N LEU A 238 5.40 -13.17 -19.89
CA LEU A 238 5.94 -12.50 -21.08
C LEU A 238 4.86 -11.99 -22.03
N TYR A 239 3.81 -12.80 -22.26
CA TYR A 239 2.62 -12.38 -23.01
C TYR A 239 1.88 -11.26 -22.30
N SER A 240 1.73 -11.36 -20.98
CA SER A 240 1.07 -10.31 -20.17
C SER A 240 1.82 -8.99 -20.26
N ALA A 241 3.15 -9.00 -20.23
CA ALA A 241 3.97 -7.80 -20.36
C ALA A 241 3.80 -7.13 -21.74
N ALA A 242 3.86 -7.90 -22.82
CA ALA A 242 3.66 -7.37 -24.17
C ALA A 242 2.21 -6.88 -24.39
N ALA A 243 1.22 -7.67 -23.95
CA ALA A 243 -0.20 -7.34 -24.10
C ALA A 243 -0.61 -6.12 -23.28
N GLY A 244 -0.11 -5.99 -22.06
CA GLY A 244 -0.39 -4.86 -21.17
C GLY A 244 0.23 -3.53 -21.64
N ASN A 245 1.19 -3.56 -22.57
CA ASN A 245 1.75 -2.34 -23.19
C ASN A 245 1.29 -2.15 -24.65
N GLY A 246 0.45 -3.05 -25.18
CA GLY A 246 -0.03 -2.99 -26.56
C GLY A 246 1.00 -3.37 -27.62
N SER A 247 2.05 -4.10 -27.24
CA SER A 247 3.16 -4.51 -28.09
C SER A 247 2.78 -5.70 -28.98
N LEU A 248 1.92 -5.42 -29.97
CA LEU A 248 1.30 -6.42 -30.83
C LEU A 248 2.32 -7.20 -31.68
N ASP A 249 3.37 -6.55 -32.18
CA ASP A 249 4.40 -7.24 -32.97
C ASP A 249 5.20 -8.20 -32.11
N ALA A 250 5.46 -7.84 -30.85
CA ALA A 250 6.12 -8.72 -29.90
C ALA A 250 5.24 -9.93 -29.58
N LEU A 251 3.93 -9.74 -29.39
CA LEU A 251 2.98 -10.84 -29.20
C LEU A 251 2.98 -11.82 -30.39
N LYS A 252 2.92 -11.29 -31.62
CA LYS A 252 2.99 -12.09 -32.85
C LYS A 252 4.29 -12.87 -32.92
N TRP A 253 5.41 -12.19 -32.71
CA TRP A 253 6.73 -12.81 -32.75
C TRP A 253 6.89 -13.90 -31.69
N LEU A 254 6.43 -13.67 -30.46
CA LEU A 254 6.47 -14.67 -29.38
C LEU A 254 5.66 -15.92 -29.74
N LYS A 255 4.49 -15.76 -30.36
CA LYS A 255 3.65 -16.88 -30.85
C LYS A 255 4.33 -17.65 -31.97
N GLU A 256 4.83 -16.98 -33.00
CA GLU A 256 5.53 -17.61 -34.14
C GLU A 256 6.74 -18.44 -33.70
N ASN A 257 7.35 -18.06 -32.58
CA ASN A 257 8.58 -18.67 -32.08
C ASN A 257 8.35 -19.66 -30.93
N ASN A 258 7.09 -19.90 -30.53
CA ASN A 258 6.71 -20.74 -29.38
C ASN A 258 7.46 -20.37 -28.08
N ILE A 259 7.60 -19.07 -27.81
CA ILE A 259 8.29 -18.56 -26.61
C ILE A 259 7.25 -18.04 -25.61
N GLY A 260 7.24 -18.63 -24.41
CA GLY A 260 6.32 -18.27 -23.33
C GLY A 260 4.99 -19.03 -23.37
N ASN A 261 4.31 -19.07 -22.23
CA ASN A 261 2.94 -19.56 -22.12
C ASN A 261 2.01 -18.36 -21.90
N SER A 262 0.79 -18.40 -22.43
CA SER A 262 -0.23 -17.45 -21.98
C SER A 262 -1.25 -18.16 -21.09
N ASN A 263 -1.81 -17.36 -20.21
CA ASN A 263 -3.04 -17.63 -19.50
C ASN A 263 -4.03 -16.49 -19.86
N GLN A 264 -5.20 -16.51 -19.24
CA GLN A 264 -6.23 -15.47 -19.41
C GLN A 264 -5.71 -14.05 -19.09
N ASN A 265 -4.65 -13.93 -18.28
CA ASN A 265 -4.12 -12.65 -17.81
C ASN A 265 -3.66 -11.75 -18.96
N ALA A 266 -3.14 -12.30 -20.06
CA ALA A 266 -2.66 -11.48 -21.18
C ALA A 266 -3.79 -10.66 -21.81
N MET A 267 -4.97 -11.26 -22.01
CA MET A 267 -6.13 -10.52 -22.54
C MET A 267 -6.71 -9.58 -21.48
N ASN A 268 -6.72 -9.98 -20.21
CA ASN A 268 -7.18 -9.14 -19.10
C ASN A 268 -6.38 -7.84 -19.00
N VAL A 269 -5.05 -7.91 -19.01
CA VAL A 269 -4.21 -6.72 -18.89
C VAL A 269 -4.26 -5.84 -20.14
N ALA A 270 -4.38 -6.43 -21.34
CA ALA A 270 -4.60 -5.66 -22.57
C ALA A 270 -5.93 -4.90 -22.53
N ALA A 271 -6.99 -5.55 -22.05
CA ALA A 271 -8.31 -4.94 -21.91
C ALA A 271 -8.33 -3.84 -20.84
N ALA A 272 -7.69 -4.09 -19.69
CA ALA A 272 -7.58 -3.13 -18.60
C ALA A 272 -6.80 -1.87 -19.01
N ASN A 273 -5.81 -1.99 -19.91
CA ASN A 273 -4.95 -0.87 -20.33
C ASN A 273 -5.36 -0.22 -21.67
N GLY A 274 -6.44 -0.69 -22.31
CA GLY A 274 -6.98 -0.03 -23.49
C GLY A 274 -6.38 -0.48 -24.83
N HIS A 275 -5.68 -1.62 -24.87
CA HIS A 275 -5.02 -2.12 -26.08
C HIS A 275 -5.94 -3.03 -26.91
N PHE A 276 -6.89 -2.43 -27.62
CA PHE A 276 -7.94 -3.19 -28.31
C PHE A 276 -7.40 -4.12 -29.41
N ASP A 277 -6.40 -3.69 -30.18
CA ASP A 277 -5.79 -4.53 -31.22
C ASP A 277 -5.12 -5.79 -30.63
N ALA A 278 -4.53 -5.67 -29.44
CA ALA A 278 -3.97 -6.81 -28.72
C ALA A 278 -5.09 -7.74 -28.21
N VAL A 279 -6.21 -7.20 -27.74
CA VAL A 279 -7.40 -8.00 -27.34
C VAL A 279 -7.95 -8.79 -28.53
N LEU A 280 -8.18 -8.14 -29.67
CA LEU A 280 -8.68 -8.80 -30.88
C LEU A 280 -7.72 -9.89 -31.36
N TRP A 281 -6.42 -9.56 -31.43
CA TRP A 281 -5.43 -10.52 -31.85
C TRP A 281 -5.35 -11.72 -30.91
N LEU A 282 -5.33 -11.50 -29.59
CA LEU A 282 -5.30 -12.58 -28.60
C LEU A 282 -6.55 -13.46 -28.70
N HIS A 283 -7.72 -12.90 -28.97
CA HIS A 283 -8.96 -13.66 -29.17
C HIS A 283 -8.92 -14.55 -30.40
N GLU A 284 -8.47 -14.02 -31.54
CA GLU A 284 -8.41 -14.79 -32.79
C GLU A 284 -7.33 -15.88 -32.76
N ASN A 285 -6.27 -15.65 -31.98
CA ASN A 285 -5.05 -16.44 -32.06
C ASN A 285 -4.87 -17.42 -30.90
N ARG A 286 -5.73 -17.37 -29.88
CA ARG A 286 -5.57 -18.13 -28.64
C ARG A 286 -6.92 -18.60 -28.08
N THR A 287 -6.88 -19.64 -27.26
CA THR A 287 -8.09 -20.33 -26.79
C THR A 287 -8.43 -20.07 -25.32
N GLU A 288 -7.51 -19.51 -24.53
CA GLU A 288 -7.70 -19.32 -23.09
C GLU A 288 -8.77 -18.26 -22.75
N GLY A 289 -8.99 -17.28 -23.65
CA GLY A 289 -9.95 -16.20 -23.48
C GLY A 289 -9.57 -15.18 -22.40
N CYS A 290 -10.58 -14.50 -21.86
CA CYS A 290 -10.47 -13.62 -20.69
C CYS A 290 -11.37 -14.12 -19.55
N ASN A 291 -11.28 -13.49 -18.39
CA ASN A 291 -12.24 -13.68 -17.30
C ASN A 291 -13.02 -12.38 -17.02
N PHE A 292 -13.92 -12.41 -16.04
CA PHE A 292 -14.71 -11.24 -15.63
C PHE A 292 -13.87 -9.98 -15.30
N GLU A 293 -12.61 -10.12 -14.88
CA GLU A 293 -11.73 -8.99 -14.56
C GLU A 293 -11.45 -8.13 -15.79
N ALA A 294 -11.34 -8.73 -16.99
CA ALA A 294 -11.17 -7.98 -18.24
C ALA A 294 -12.37 -7.06 -18.53
N VAL A 295 -13.58 -7.61 -18.35
CA VAL A 295 -14.84 -6.87 -18.55
C VAL A 295 -14.95 -5.76 -17.51
N GLU A 296 -14.72 -6.07 -16.23
CA GLU A 296 -14.81 -5.08 -15.17
C GLU A 296 -13.76 -3.97 -15.31
N MET A 297 -12.48 -4.32 -15.50
CA MET A 297 -11.38 -3.35 -15.56
C MET A 297 -11.47 -2.46 -16.80
N SER A 298 -11.87 -3.00 -17.96
CA SER A 298 -12.09 -2.17 -19.15
C SER A 298 -13.19 -1.11 -18.91
N LEU A 299 -14.24 -1.45 -18.15
CA LEU A 299 -15.26 -0.49 -17.73
C LEU A 299 -14.72 0.53 -16.72
N ARG A 300 -14.00 0.08 -15.69
CA ARG A 300 -13.42 0.95 -14.64
C ARG A 300 -12.45 1.98 -15.22
N ASN A 301 -11.61 1.53 -16.16
CA ASN A 301 -10.60 2.33 -16.83
C ASN A 301 -11.14 3.08 -18.06
N LYS A 302 -12.44 2.93 -18.34
CA LYS A 302 -13.20 3.67 -19.37
C LYS A 302 -12.87 3.32 -20.81
N HIS A 303 -12.33 2.13 -21.05
CA HIS A 303 -12.13 1.56 -22.38
C HIS A 303 -13.45 0.96 -22.88
N TYR A 304 -14.43 1.83 -23.15
CA TYR A 304 -15.81 1.41 -23.43
C TYR A 304 -15.96 0.61 -24.73
N ASN A 305 -15.11 0.87 -25.73
CA ASN A 305 -15.02 0.08 -26.96
C ASN A 305 -14.64 -1.37 -26.67
N ILE A 306 -13.60 -1.59 -25.87
CA ILE A 306 -13.16 -2.92 -25.43
C ILE A 306 -14.25 -3.58 -24.58
N PHE A 307 -14.81 -2.84 -23.63
CA PHE A 307 -15.91 -3.33 -22.80
C PHE A 307 -17.06 -3.85 -23.67
N LYS A 308 -17.58 -3.04 -24.61
CA LYS A 308 -18.70 -3.44 -25.49
C LYS A 308 -18.37 -4.71 -26.26
N TRP A 309 -17.15 -4.78 -26.79
CA TRP A 309 -16.70 -5.94 -27.55
C TRP A 309 -16.58 -7.20 -26.67
N LEU A 310 -15.94 -7.11 -25.50
CA LEU A 310 -15.84 -8.22 -24.55
C LEU A 310 -17.23 -8.66 -24.08
N TYR A 311 -18.10 -7.70 -23.78
CA TYR A 311 -19.47 -7.95 -23.35
C TYR A 311 -20.24 -8.76 -24.40
N CYS A 312 -20.12 -8.42 -25.69
CA CYS A 312 -20.77 -9.17 -26.76
C CYS A 312 -20.16 -10.57 -27.00
N ASN A 313 -18.83 -10.71 -26.90
CA ASN A 313 -18.13 -11.95 -27.28
C ASN A 313 -17.94 -12.95 -26.12
N TYR A 314 -18.02 -12.51 -24.86
CA TYR A 314 -17.80 -13.34 -23.67
C TYR A 314 -19.01 -13.27 -22.71
N PRO A 315 -20.18 -13.83 -23.08
CA PRO A 315 -21.41 -13.72 -22.29
C PRO A 315 -21.33 -14.39 -20.92
N ASN A 316 -20.52 -15.45 -20.76
CA ASN A 316 -20.34 -16.14 -19.48
C ASN A 316 -19.52 -15.33 -18.47
N GLU A 317 -18.77 -14.33 -18.93
CA GLU A 317 -17.96 -13.45 -18.08
C GLU A 317 -18.70 -12.16 -17.71
N ARG A 318 -19.99 -12.05 -18.06
CA ARG A 318 -20.85 -10.93 -17.67
C ARG A 318 -21.28 -11.10 -16.22
N HIS A 319 -21.14 -10.01 -15.46
CA HIS A 319 -21.63 -9.94 -14.09
C HIS A 319 -22.51 -8.71 -13.92
N SER A 320 -23.63 -8.87 -13.21
CA SER A 320 -24.56 -7.80 -12.85
C SER A 320 -23.88 -6.65 -12.10
N GLU A 321 -22.78 -6.91 -11.38
CA GLU A 321 -21.96 -5.89 -10.74
C GLU A 321 -21.36 -4.89 -11.74
N SER A 322 -21.02 -5.32 -12.97
CA SER A 322 -20.53 -4.42 -14.02
C SER A 322 -21.61 -3.42 -14.44
N VAL A 323 -22.86 -3.88 -14.58
CA VAL A 323 -24.01 -3.02 -14.93
C VAL A 323 -24.36 -2.07 -13.77
N SER A 324 -24.39 -2.60 -12.55
CA SER A 324 -24.54 -1.82 -11.32
C SER A 324 -23.48 -0.72 -11.20
N MET A 325 -22.23 -1.03 -11.55
CA MET A 325 -21.13 -0.07 -11.54
C MET A 325 -21.37 1.10 -12.52
N MET A 326 -21.99 0.87 -13.67
CA MET A 326 -22.34 1.95 -14.60
C MET A 326 -23.34 2.92 -13.98
N ALA A 327 -24.36 2.41 -13.28
CA ALA A 327 -25.34 3.21 -12.56
C ALA A 327 -24.69 3.98 -11.40
N LYS A 328 -23.88 3.31 -10.58
CA LYS A 328 -23.13 3.91 -9.45
C LYS A 328 -22.13 4.99 -9.89
N LYS A 329 -21.53 4.87 -11.08
CA LYS A 329 -20.58 5.86 -11.63
C LYS A 329 -21.22 6.93 -12.51
N GLY A 330 -22.54 6.88 -12.74
CA GLY A 330 -23.24 7.86 -13.56
C GLY A 330 -22.98 7.71 -15.06
N ASN A 331 -22.62 6.52 -15.53
CA ASN A 331 -22.29 6.25 -16.94
C ASN A 331 -23.55 6.06 -17.81
N LEU A 332 -24.27 7.17 -18.01
CA LEU A 332 -25.53 7.18 -18.77
C LEU A 332 -25.37 6.66 -20.21
N ALA A 333 -24.25 6.94 -20.87
CA ALA A 333 -24.02 6.52 -22.25
C ALA A 333 -23.94 4.99 -22.39
N MET A 334 -23.24 4.33 -21.46
CA MET A 334 -23.17 2.87 -21.46
C MET A 334 -24.48 2.21 -21.01
N LEU A 335 -25.23 2.82 -20.09
CA LEU A 335 -26.56 2.33 -19.73
C LEU A 335 -27.57 2.44 -20.87
N LYS A 336 -27.53 3.52 -21.66
CA LYS A 336 -28.31 3.64 -22.90
C LYS A 336 -27.96 2.53 -23.88
N TRP A 337 -26.66 2.29 -24.09
CA TRP A 337 -26.20 1.22 -24.95
C TRP A 337 -26.68 -0.16 -24.46
N LEU A 338 -26.59 -0.46 -23.16
CA LEU A 338 -27.10 -1.72 -22.59
C LEU A 338 -28.61 -1.87 -22.77
N HIS A 339 -29.37 -0.79 -22.58
CA HIS A 339 -30.81 -0.78 -22.81
C HIS A 339 -31.16 -1.09 -24.27
N GLU A 340 -30.42 -0.54 -25.23
CA GLU A 340 -30.56 -0.87 -26.66
C GLU A 340 -30.27 -2.36 -26.96
N GLN A 341 -29.43 -3.02 -26.16
CA GLN A 341 -29.13 -4.45 -26.31
C GLN A 341 -30.19 -5.38 -25.66
N ASN A 342 -31.25 -4.84 -25.03
CA ASN A 342 -32.22 -5.61 -24.24
C ASN A 342 -31.56 -6.52 -23.18
N ASP A 343 -30.57 -5.97 -22.47
CA ASP A 343 -29.82 -6.72 -21.47
C ASP A 343 -30.69 -7.12 -20.25
N GLN A 344 -30.57 -8.36 -19.81
CA GLN A 344 -31.38 -8.92 -18.70
C GLN A 344 -31.03 -8.31 -17.33
N ASP A 345 -29.79 -7.82 -17.15
CA ASP A 345 -29.36 -7.17 -15.92
C ASP A 345 -29.84 -5.70 -15.85
N PHE A 346 -30.52 -5.20 -16.88
CA PHE A 346 -31.17 -3.89 -16.89
C PHE A 346 -32.47 -3.89 -16.05
N ASN A 347 -32.33 -3.99 -14.73
CA ASN A 347 -33.44 -4.14 -13.79
C ASN A 347 -33.62 -2.93 -12.85
N GLY A 348 -34.64 -2.97 -11.99
CA GLY A 348 -35.02 -1.86 -11.11
C GLY A 348 -33.97 -1.50 -10.05
N SER A 349 -33.05 -2.41 -9.73
CA SER A 349 -31.96 -2.14 -8.79
C SER A 349 -31.03 -1.02 -9.28
N LEU A 350 -30.93 -0.80 -10.60
CA LEU A 350 -30.11 0.25 -11.19
C LEU A 350 -30.57 1.66 -10.78
N LEU A 351 -31.87 1.86 -10.54
CA LEU A 351 -32.36 3.13 -10.03
C LEU A 351 -31.78 3.37 -8.63
N ASN A 352 -31.89 2.38 -7.73
CA ASN A 352 -31.35 2.45 -6.38
C ASN A 352 -29.83 2.69 -6.39
N ASP A 353 -29.09 2.00 -7.25
CA ASP A 353 -27.64 2.15 -7.41
C ASP A 353 -27.22 3.54 -7.90
N SER A 354 -28.00 4.12 -8.83
CA SER A 354 -27.78 5.47 -9.33
C SER A 354 -28.05 6.52 -8.25
N LEU A 355 -29.10 6.35 -7.46
CA LEU A 355 -29.48 7.24 -6.36
C LEU A 355 -28.48 7.17 -5.20
N LYS A 356 -27.98 5.98 -4.86
CA LYS A 356 -26.96 5.78 -3.82
C LYS A 356 -25.69 6.61 -4.01
N ASN A 357 -25.37 7.02 -5.25
CA ASN A 357 -24.18 7.81 -5.55
C ASN A 357 -24.49 9.22 -6.07
N GLY A 358 -25.72 9.70 -5.93
CA GLY A 358 -26.08 11.06 -6.37
C GLY A 358 -26.27 11.22 -7.88
N ASN A 359 -26.36 10.14 -8.66
CA ASN A 359 -26.40 10.19 -10.13
C ASN A 359 -27.82 10.49 -10.65
N LEU A 360 -28.36 11.66 -10.32
CA LEU A 360 -29.73 12.07 -10.67
C LEU A 360 -30.04 12.01 -12.17
N LYS A 361 -29.06 12.28 -13.04
CA LYS A 361 -29.24 12.17 -14.50
C LYS A 361 -29.53 10.74 -14.96
N VAL A 362 -28.85 9.76 -14.35
CA VAL A 362 -29.10 8.35 -14.63
C VAL A 362 -30.44 7.94 -14.01
N ALA A 363 -30.72 8.36 -12.78
CA ALA A 363 -31.98 8.06 -12.11
C ALA A 363 -33.21 8.55 -12.90
N LYS A 364 -33.20 9.81 -13.35
CA LYS A 364 -34.26 10.40 -14.19
C LYS A 364 -34.46 9.61 -15.49
N TRP A 365 -33.35 9.29 -16.17
CA TRP A 365 -33.43 8.53 -17.42
C TRP A 365 -33.94 7.09 -17.21
N LEU A 366 -33.48 6.39 -16.16
CA LEU A 366 -33.97 5.07 -15.80
C LEU A 366 -35.47 5.09 -15.44
N PHE A 367 -35.92 6.13 -14.75
CA PHE A 367 -37.33 6.30 -14.41
C PHE A 367 -38.21 6.51 -15.65
N GLU A 368 -37.74 7.28 -16.64
CA GLU A 368 -38.47 7.56 -17.89
C GLU A 368 -38.51 6.37 -18.85
N ASN A 369 -37.49 5.50 -18.84
CA ASN A 369 -37.29 4.45 -19.85
C ASN A 369 -37.60 3.04 -19.33
N ARG A 370 -38.14 2.91 -18.11
CA ARG A 370 -38.59 1.62 -17.54
C ARG A 370 -40.10 1.65 -17.32
N THR A 371 -40.74 0.52 -17.62
CA THR A 371 -42.20 0.36 -17.57
C THR A 371 -42.71 -0.19 -16.24
N GLU A 372 -41.81 -0.60 -15.34
CA GLU A 372 -42.18 -1.12 -14.02
C GLU A 372 -42.80 -0.03 -13.14
N GLN A 373 -43.85 -0.40 -12.41
CA GLN A 373 -44.42 0.45 -11.37
C GLN A 373 -43.47 0.46 -10.17
N TRP A 374 -42.98 1.64 -9.83
CA TRP A 374 -42.08 1.83 -8.70
C TRP A 374 -42.89 1.79 -7.40
N GLU A 375 -42.96 0.63 -6.75
CA GLU A 375 -43.72 0.47 -5.50
C GLU A 375 -43.14 1.31 -4.36
N THR A 376 -41.82 1.25 -4.13
CA THR A 376 -41.10 2.14 -3.19
C THR A 376 -39.60 2.14 -3.48
N VAL A 377 -38.99 3.31 -3.59
CA VAL A 377 -37.53 3.49 -3.70
C VAL A 377 -36.89 3.49 -2.31
N GLN A 378 -35.91 2.63 -2.10
CA GLN A 378 -35.14 2.62 -0.85
C GLN A 378 -33.96 3.58 -0.97
N ILE A 379 -34.03 4.73 -0.30
CA ILE A 379 -32.90 5.68 -0.27
C ILE A 379 -32.02 5.33 0.93
N TYR A 380 -31.06 4.44 0.69
CA TYR A 380 -30.12 4.03 1.74
C TYR A 380 -29.10 5.13 2.09
N HIS A 381 -28.85 6.11 1.20
CA HIS A 381 -27.78 7.12 1.34
C HIS A 381 -28.19 8.47 0.73
N VAL A 382 -29.13 9.17 1.35
CA VAL A 382 -29.59 10.50 0.90
C VAL A 382 -28.57 11.61 1.17
N GLU A 383 -27.63 11.39 2.08
CA GLU A 383 -26.52 12.27 2.45
C GLU A 383 -25.42 12.39 1.38
N THR A 384 -25.61 11.77 0.22
CA THR A 384 -24.68 11.85 -0.90
C THR A 384 -24.79 13.19 -1.62
N LYS A 385 -23.80 13.50 -2.46
CA LYS A 385 -23.80 14.75 -3.24
C LYS A 385 -25.05 14.81 -4.12
N GLY A 386 -25.84 15.88 -3.98
CA GLY A 386 -27.10 16.04 -4.72
C GLY A 386 -28.32 15.44 -4.01
N GLY A 387 -28.20 15.11 -2.72
CA GLY A 387 -29.24 14.45 -1.94
C GLY A 387 -30.55 15.22 -1.86
N VAL A 388 -30.48 16.54 -1.70
CA VAL A 388 -31.67 17.41 -1.68
C VAL A 388 -32.35 17.39 -3.04
N GLU A 389 -31.59 17.48 -4.14
CA GLU A 389 -32.12 17.45 -5.49
C GLU A 389 -32.75 16.08 -5.84
N ILE A 390 -32.24 14.99 -5.25
CA ILE A 390 -32.87 13.66 -5.32
C ILE A 390 -34.20 13.67 -4.58
N LEU A 391 -34.22 14.16 -3.34
CA LEU A 391 -35.44 14.23 -2.52
C LEU A 391 -36.51 15.11 -3.17
N GLU A 392 -36.13 16.28 -3.66
CA GLU A 392 -37.00 17.19 -4.40
C GLU A 392 -37.57 16.52 -5.65
N TRP A 393 -36.73 15.83 -6.44
CA TRP A 393 -37.19 15.15 -7.64
C TRP A 393 -38.17 14.00 -7.32
N LEU A 394 -37.86 13.18 -6.31
CA LEU A 394 -38.75 12.10 -5.88
C LEU A 394 -40.08 12.64 -5.36
N HIS A 395 -40.04 13.74 -4.59
CA HIS A 395 -41.22 14.43 -4.10
C HIS A 395 -42.05 15.04 -5.23
N GLU A 396 -41.44 15.75 -6.18
CA GLU A 396 -42.08 16.34 -7.36
C GLU A 396 -42.81 15.28 -8.19
N LYS A 397 -42.18 14.11 -8.39
CA LYS A 397 -42.74 13.00 -9.16
C LYS A 397 -43.69 12.11 -8.35
N ARG A 398 -43.90 12.39 -7.06
CA ARG A 398 -44.70 11.58 -6.12
C ARG A 398 -44.30 10.10 -6.14
N ILE A 399 -43.00 9.85 -6.26
CA ILE A 399 -42.44 8.50 -6.21
C ILE A 399 -42.35 8.12 -4.73
N PRO A 400 -42.99 7.03 -4.27
CA PRO A 400 -42.86 6.61 -2.88
C PRO A 400 -41.42 6.27 -2.55
N PHE A 401 -40.88 6.80 -1.46
CA PHE A 401 -39.53 6.47 -1.00
C PHE A 401 -39.45 6.36 0.52
N ASN A 402 -38.53 5.53 1.01
CA ASN A 402 -38.24 5.41 2.43
C ASN A 402 -36.87 6.02 2.76
N VAL A 403 -36.81 6.74 3.87
CA VAL A 403 -35.58 7.31 4.45
C VAL A 403 -35.38 6.65 5.81
N SER A 404 -34.26 5.97 6.01
CA SER A 404 -33.94 5.30 7.28
C SER A 404 -33.59 6.30 8.38
N GLN A 405 -33.69 5.90 9.66
CA GLN A 405 -33.15 6.68 10.77
C GLN A 405 -31.63 6.92 10.61
N ASP A 406 -30.91 5.96 10.03
CA ASP A 406 -29.48 6.07 9.73
C ASP A 406 -29.17 7.23 8.77
N SER A 407 -30.12 7.61 7.90
CA SER A 407 -29.96 8.76 7.01
C SER A 407 -29.80 10.07 7.79
N LEU A 408 -30.48 10.22 8.93
CA LEU A 408 -30.32 11.38 9.82
C LEU A 408 -28.93 11.40 10.47
N HIS A 409 -28.52 10.26 11.01
CA HIS A 409 -27.22 10.09 11.64
C HIS A 409 -26.09 10.34 10.65
N ASN A 410 -26.19 9.78 9.44
CA ASN A 410 -25.23 9.98 8.37
C ASN A 410 -25.23 11.43 7.88
N ALA A 411 -26.40 12.05 7.65
CA ALA A 411 -26.46 13.46 7.26
C ALA A 411 -25.80 14.37 8.32
N SER A 412 -25.97 14.07 9.61
CA SER A 412 -25.31 14.78 10.71
C SER A 412 -23.80 14.51 10.74
N ARG A 413 -23.38 13.26 10.51
CA ARG A 413 -21.98 12.84 10.48
C ARG A 413 -21.21 13.35 9.26
N PHE A 414 -21.87 13.60 8.13
CA PHE A 414 -21.26 14.00 6.86
C PHE A 414 -21.51 15.48 6.50
N GLY A 415 -22.18 16.25 7.35
CA GLY A 415 -22.29 17.70 7.17
C GLY A 415 -23.40 18.14 6.21
N GLN A 416 -24.45 17.32 6.03
CA GLN A 416 -25.52 17.58 5.07
C GLN A 416 -26.69 18.34 5.70
N LEU A 417 -26.45 19.58 6.12
CA LEU A 417 -27.45 20.41 6.79
C LEU A 417 -28.71 20.62 5.95
N GLU A 418 -28.58 20.82 4.64
CA GLU A 418 -29.74 21.06 3.77
C GLU A 418 -30.63 19.82 3.62
N VAL A 419 -30.04 18.62 3.64
CA VAL A 419 -30.81 17.36 3.70
C VAL A 419 -31.58 17.27 5.02
N LEU A 420 -30.96 17.65 6.15
CA LEU A 420 -31.62 17.68 7.46
C LEU A 420 -32.80 18.65 7.49
N LYS A 421 -32.64 19.85 6.93
CA LYS A 421 -33.71 20.85 6.79
C LYS A 421 -34.85 20.35 5.91
N TRP A 422 -34.54 19.81 4.74
CA TRP A 422 -35.55 19.28 3.82
C TRP A 422 -36.37 18.17 4.47
N LEU A 423 -35.72 17.22 5.16
CA LEU A 423 -36.39 16.14 5.89
C LEU A 423 -37.25 16.64 7.06
N GLN A 424 -36.91 17.79 7.65
CA GLN A 424 -37.68 18.45 8.70
C GLN A 424 -38.91 19.18 8.15
N GLU A 425 -38.75 19.90 7.04
CA GLU A 425 -39.82 20.70 6.42
C GLU A 425 -40.90 19.80 5.81
N ASN A 426 -40.51 18.66 5.25
CA ASN A 426 -41.42 17.70 4.61
C ASN A 426 -41.89 16.59 5.56
N ARG A 427 -41.89 16.86 6.87
CA ARG A 427 -42.43 15.94 7.88
C ARG A 427 -43.93 15.76 7.72
N GLY A 428 -44.37 14.51 7.54
CA GLY A 428 -45.79 14.17 7.54
C GLY A 428 -46.54 14.56 6.26
N THR A 429 -45.85 14.97 5.19
CA THR A 429 -46.44 14.95 3.85
C THR A 429 -46.72 13.50 3.46
N ASP A 430 -47.87 13.24 2.83
CA ASP A 430 -48.29 11.90 2.37
C ASP A 430 -47.38 11.43 1.21
N LEU A 431 -46.19 10.91 1.56
CA LEU A 431 -45.13 10.49 0.64
C LEU A 431 -45.39 9.07 0.06
N GLY A 432 -46.65 8.62 0.02
CA GLY A 432 -47.06 7.33 -0.51
C GLY A 432 -47.67 6.42 0.58
N GLN A 433 -48.64 5.60 0.17
CA GLN A 433 -49.46 4.73 1.03
C GLN A 433 -48.63 3.73 1.85
N ASN A 434 -48.15 4.22 2.99
CA ASN A 434 -47.79 3.56 4.23
C ASN A 434 -47.10 4.66 5.03
N SER A 435 -47.92 5.51 5.67
CA SER A 435 -47.53 6.57 6.59
C SER A 435 -46.28 6.14 7.34
N ILE A 436 -45.11 6.74 7.08
CA ILE A 436 -43.80 6.26 7.53
C ILE A 436 -43.92 5.63 8.94
N PRO A 437 -44.11 4.31 9.08
CA PRO A 437 -44.43 3.74 10.38
C PRO A 437 -43.11 3.68 11.13
N GLY A 438 -42.79 4.75 11.85
CA GLY A 438 -41.58 4.83 12.64
C GLY A 438 -40.56 5.90 12.25
N PHE A 439 -40.88 6.92 11.42
CA PHE A 439 -40.03 8.13 11.39
C PHE A 439 -40.28 9.00 12.63
N ASN A 440 -39.98 8.41 13.78
CA ASN A 440 -40.05 9.08 15.06
C ASN A 440 -38.69 9.75 15.28
N PHE A 441 -38.59 11.01 14.82
CA PHE A 441 -37.45 11.88 15.06
C PHE A 441 -37.04 12.01 16.55
N GLY A 442 -37.88 11.53 17.47
CA GLY A 442 -37.73 11.67 18.91
C GLY A 442 -37.10 10.49 19.65
N GLN A 443 -36.81 9.33 19.05
CA GLN A 443 -36.29 8.21 19.86
C GLN A 443 -34.81 8.32 20.22
N ASP A 444 -33.98 9.02 19.44
CA ASP A 444 -32.59 9.31 19.82
C ASP A 444 -32.00 10.55 19.12
N PRO A 445 -32.43 11.76 19.50
CA PRO A 445 -31.83 12.99 18.97
C PRO A 445 -30.39 13.21 19.46
N ASN A 446 -29.95 12.49 20.49
CA ASN A 446 -28.63 12.66 21.08
C ASN A 446 -27.55 12.07 20.18
N THR A 447 -27.80 10.92 19.54
CA THR A 447 -26.85 10.32 18.60
C THR A 447 -26.55 11.24 17.41
N ALA A 448 -27.54 11.94 16.85
CA ALA A 448 -27.29 12.91 15.77
C ALA A 448 -26.41 14.08 16.24
N MET A 449 -26.64 14.58 17.46
CA MET A 449 -25.84 15.64 18.09
C MET A 449 -24.40 15.18 18.36
N ASP A 450 -24.24 13.97 18.90
CA ASP A 450 -22.94 13.35 19.17
C ASP A 450 -22.15 13.11 17.87
N LEU A 451 -22.79 12.68 16.79
CA LEU A 451 -22.15 12.47 15.48
C LEU A 451 -21.78 13.78 14.78
N ALA A 452 -22.63 14.81 14.87
CA ALA A 452 -22.30 16.15 14.37
C ALA A 452 -21.09 16.73 15.14
N ALA A 453 -21.03 16.50 16.45
CA ALA A 453 -19.90 16.88 17.29
C ALA A 453 -18.63 16.11 16.96
N GLU A 454 -18.73 14.78 16.79
CA GLU A 454 -17.64 13.90 16.36
C GLU A 454 -17.00 14.38 15.06
N SER A 455 -17.81 14.82 14.10
CA SER A 455 -17.33 15.30 12.79
C SER A 455 -16.98 16.79 12.75
N GLY A 456 -17.47 17.60 13.69
CA GLY A 456 -17.16 19.02 13.82
C GLY A 456 -18.12 19.97 13.10
N PHE A 457 -19.34 19.55 12.78
CA PHE A 457 -20.33 20.35 12.06
C PHE A 457 -21.13 21.26 13.00
N VAL A 458 -20.54 22.40 13.37
CA VAL A 458 -21.12 23.36 14.33
C VAL A 458 -22.45 23.96 13.85
N ASP A 459 -22.61 24.15 12.55
CA ASP A 459 -23.87 24.58 11.91
C ASP A 459 -24.99 23.56 12.15
N ILE A 460 -24.70 22.27 12.04
CA ILE A 460 -25.65 21.19 12.36
C ILE A 460 -25.92 21.15 13.87
N LEU A 461 -24.91 21.33 14.72
CA LEU A 461 -25.11 21.40 16.18
C LEU A 461 -26.07 22.53 16.58
N LYS A 462 -25.88 23.72 16.02
CA LYS A 462 -26.77 24.88 16.22
C LYS A 462 -28.19 24.56 15.74
N TRP A 463 -28.31 24.05 14.52
CA TRP A 463 -29.60 23.71 13.94
C TRP A 463 -30.35 22.64 14.75
N LEU A 464 -29.67 21.57 15.18
CA LEU A 464 -30.24 20.52 16.01
C LEU A 464 -30.70 21.05 17.37
N LYS A 465 -29.97 22.00 17.97
CA LYS A 465 -30.33 22.60 19.25
C LYS A 465 -31.53 23.55 19.16
N GLU A 466 -31.62 24.33 18.08
CA GLU A 466 -32.71 25.29 17.85
C GLU A 466 -34.01 24.59 17.42
N ASN A 467 -33.91 23.55 16.61
CA ASN A 467 -35.06 22.91 15.97
C ASN A 467 -35.47 21.59 16.63
N ARG A 468 -34.72 21.11 17.62
CA ARG A 468 -35.06 19.91 18.39
C ARG A 468 -34.78 20.10 19.86
N SER A 469 -35.55 19.38 20.69
CA SER A 469 -35.20 19.11 22.09
C SER A 469 -34.00 18.15 22.23
N ALA A 470 -33.10 18.13 21.25
CA ALA A 470 -31.91 17.30 21.26
C ALA A 470 -31.01 17.70 22.42
N GLN A 471 -30.72 16.74 23.29
CA GLN A 471 -29.63 16.86 24.23
C GLN A 471 -28.37 16.29 23.57
N CYS A 472 -27.23 16.46 24.20
CA CYS A 472 -26.03 15.71 23.83
C CYS A 472 -25.69 14.79 24.99
N SER A 473 -25.06 13.66 24.69
CA SER A 473 -24.47 12.85 25.74
C SER A 473 -23.05 13.36 26.04
N VAL A 474 -22.44 12.85 27.11
CA VAL A 474 -21.00 13.06 27.38
C VAL A 474 -20.12 12.64 26.20
N ASN A 475 -20.61 11.75 25.31
CA ASN A 475 -19.88 11.31 24.14
C ASN A 475 -19.69 12.42 23.10
N ALA A 476 -20.60 13.40 22.98
CA ALA A 476 -20.42 14.51 22.04
C ALA A 476 -19.08 15.22 22.27
N MET A 477 -18.81 15.64 23.52
CA MET A 477 -17.56 16.31 23.86
C MET A 477 -16.37 15.35 23.84
N ASN A 478 -16.53 14.10 24.30
CA ASN A 478 -15.46 13.12 24.26
C ASN A 478 -14.99 12.84 22.82
N LYS A 479 -15.93 12.66 21.88
CA LYS A 479 -15.66 12.40 20.46
C LYS A 479 -15.17 13.64 19.72
N ALA A 480 -15.74 14.82 19.99
CA ALA A 480 -15.23 16.08 19.44
C ALA A 480 -13.77 16.31 19.84
N ALA A 481 -13.42 16.09 21.10
CA ALA A 481 -12.04 16.17 21.58
C ALA A 481 -11.12 15.12 20.93
N GLY A 482 -11.58 13.86 20.87
CA GLY A 482 -10.83 12.75 20.26
C GLY A 482 -10.56 12.90 18.77
N ASN A 483 -11.38 13.67 18.06
CA ASN A 483 -11.19 14.00 16.63
C ASN A 483 -10.69 15.42 16.39
N GLY A 484 -10.31 16.16 17.45
CA GLY A 484 -9.70 17.48 17.36
C GLY A 484 -10.64 18.58 16.86
N LYS A 485 -11.96 18.41 17.01
CA LYS A 485 -12.99 19.35 16.58
C LYS A 485 -13.20 20.44 17.63
N ILE A 486 -12.25 21.37 17.72
CA ILE A 486 -12.20 22.41 18.76
C ILE A 486 -13.42 23.30 18.75
N GLU A 487 -13.88 23.74 17.59
CA GLU A 487 -15.03 24.64 17.46
C GLU A 487 -16.31 23.96 17.95
N ALA A 488 -16.48 22.67 17.64
CA ALA A 488 -17.59 21.87 18.16
C ALA A 488 -17.47 21.65 19.67
N LEU A 489 -16.25 21.39 20.17
CA LEU A 489 -15.98 21.22 21.59
C LEU A 489 -16.29 22.49 22.41
N GLN A 490 -15.84 23.65 21.92
CA GLN A 490 -16.14 24.97 22.49
C GLN A 490 -17.63 25.26 22.48
N TRP A 491 -18.26 25.07 21.32
CA TRP A 491 -19.69 25.31 21.18
C TRP A 491 -20.52 24.43 22.13
N LEU A 492 -20.19 23.14 22.24
CA LEU A 492 -20.87 22.24 23.17
C LEU A 492 -20.71 22.68 24.62
N HIS A 493 -19.53 23.15 25.03
CA HIS A 493 -19.30 23.62 26.38
C HIS A 493 -20.15 24.85 26.73
N GLU A 494 -20.25 25.79 25.80
CA GLU A 494 -20.98 27.04 26.00
C GLU A 494 -22.51 26.85 25.95
N ASN A 495 -22.99 25.88 25.16
CA ASN A 495 -24.41 25.76 24.80
C ASN A 495 -25.11 24.51 25.37
N THR A 496 -24.39 23.66 26.12
CA THR A 496 -24.94 22.40 26.65
C THR A 496 -24.47 22.10 28.08
N THR A 497 -25.24 21.27 28.79
CA THR A 497 -24.95 20.86 30.18
C THR A 497 -24.28 19.49 30.31
N ALA A 498 -24.10 18.76 29.20
CA ALA A 498 -23.73 17.33 29.22
C ALA A 498 -22.32 17.05 29.75
N GLY A 499 -21.43 18.04 29.80
CA GLY A 499 -20.06 17.86 30.31
C GLY A 499 -19.22 16.93 29.43
N CYS A 500 -18.06 16.52 29.95
CA CYS A 500 -17.23 15.47 29.36
C CYS A 500 -16.71 14.54 30.46
N THR A 501 -16.06 13.43 30.10
CA THR A 501 -15.34 12.60 31.08
C THR A 501 -13.84 12.67 30.80
N GLY A 502 -13.01 12.10 31.68
CA GLY A 502 -11.57 11.97 31.43
C GLY A 502 -11.22 11.25 30.11
N VAL A 503 -12.19 10.55 29.50
CA VAL A 503 -12.08 9.93 28.17
C VAL A 503 -11.85 10.98 27.08
N ALA A 504 -12.45 12.17 27.15
CA ALA A 504 -12.18 13.25 26.19
C ALA A 504 -10.69 13.56 26.09
N TYR A 505 -10.04 13.61 27.25
CA TYR A 505 -8.63 13.92 27.40
C TYR A 505 -7.74 12.79 26.85
N VAL A 506 -8.10 11.54 27.16
CA VAL A 506 -7.39 10.33 26.68
C VAL A 506 -7.52 10.18 25.16
N GLU A 507 -8.73 10.34 24.61
CA GLU A 507 -8.97 10.22 23.17
C GLU A 507 -8.32 11.38 22.41
N ALA A 508 -8.33 12.61 22.94
CA ALA A 508 -7.60 13.73 22.33
C ALA A 508 -6.08 13.47 22.25
N ALA A 509 -5.49 12.88 23.29
CA ALA A 509 -4.09 12.47 23.28
C ALA A 509 -3.82 11.32 22.31
N ARG A 510 -4.72 10.34 22.24
CA ARG A 510 -4.65 9.24 21.27
C ARG A 510 -4.79 9.71 19.81
N GLY A 511 -5.56 10.76 19.56
CA GLY A 511 -5.77 11.37 18.24
C GLY A 511 -4.71 12.40 17.84
N GLY A 512 -3.83 12.81 18.75
CA GLY A 512 -2.79 13.79 18.46
C GLY A 512 -3.28 15.25 18.48
N HIS A 513 -4.32 15.55 19.25
CA HIS A 513 -4.99 16.85 19.24
C HIS A 513 -4.57 17.73 20.44
N LEU A 514 -3.36 18.29 20.38
CA LEU A 514 -2.83 19.15 21.45
C LEU A 514 -3.74 20.34 21.79
N ASN A 515 -4.32 21.00 20.80
CA ASN A 515 -5.24 22.13 21.01
C ASN A 515 -6.47 21.71 21.84
N ALA A 516 -6.97 20.49 21.65
CA ALA A 516 -8.12 19.98 22.41
C ALA A 516 -7.72 19.70 23.86
N ILE A 517 -6.52 19.15 24.07
CA ILE A 517 -5.95 18.92 25.40
C ILE A 517 -5.76 20.25 26.13
N GLN A 518 -5.16 21.26 25.49
CA GLN A 518 -4.96 22.59 26.07
C GLN A 518 -6.29 23.25 26.47
N TRP A 519 -7.27 23.15 25.58
CA TRP A 519 -8.60 23.69 25.83
C TRP A 519 -9.31 22.96 26.99
N LEU A 520 -9.31 21.61 26.98
CA LEU A 520 -9.86 20.81 28.07
C LEU A 520 -9.14 21.10 29.40
N HIS A 521 -7.83 21.25 29.37
CA HIS A 521 -7.03 21.53 30.56
C HIS A 521 -7.39 22.85 31.25
N THR A 522 -7.79 23.86 30.46
CA THR A 522 -8.09 25.20 30.94
C THR A 522 -9.57 25.40 31.30
N HIS A 523 -10.48 24.66 30.68
CA HIS A 523 -11.94 24.87 30.82
C HIS A 523 -12.68 23.71 31.52
N ARG A 524 -12.02 22.58 31.77
CA ARG A 524 -12.60 21.38 32.38
C ARG A 524 -11.77 20.89 33.56
N THR A 525 -12.45 20.20 34.48
CA THR A 525 -11.81 19.61 35.68
C THR A 525 -11.48 18.14 35.48
N GLU A 526 -12.13 17.52 34.49
CA GLU A 526 -12.04 16.12 34.12
C GLU A 526 -10.69 15.86 33.44
N LYS A 527 -9.74 15.35 34.23
CA LYS A 527 -8.38 15.05 33.80
C LYS A 527 -8.27 13.63 33.22
N GLY A 528 -7.34 13.43 32.28
CA GLY A 528 -7.00 12.10 31.77
C GLY A 528 -6.37 11.18 32.82
N ALA A 529 -6.23 9.89 32.51
CA ALA A 529 -5.51 8.91 33.34
C ALA A 529 -4.01 8.87 32.97
N PRO A 530 -3.11 8.27 33.78
CA PRO A 530 -1.69 8.10 33.43
C PRO A 530 -1.47 7.43 32.05
N SER A 531 -2.40 6.56 31.62
CA SER A 531 -2.41 5.94 30.29
C SER A 531 -2.48 6.94 29.12
N THR A 532 -2.81 8.21 29.38
CA THR A 532 -2.83 9.28 28.38
C THR A 532 -1.44 9.47 27.75
N ILE A 533 -0.38 9.52 28.57
CA ILE A 533 1.00 9.64 28.07
C ILE A 533 1.42 8.35 27.37
N ASP A 534 1.02 7.18 27.89
CA ASP A 534 1.35 5.88 27.29
C ASP A 534 0.81 5.74 25.86
N LEU A 535 -0.42 6.23 25.62
CA LEU A 535 -1.05 6.23 24.30
C LEU A 535 -0.46 7.28 23.36
N ALA A 536 -0.13 8.48 23.87
CA ALA A 536 0.57 9.49 23.09
C ALA A 536 1.97 9.00 22.66
N ALA A 537 2.68 8.30 23.55
CA ALA A 537 3.97 7.67 23.27
C ALA A 537 3.87 6.57 22.21
N GLN A 538 2.83 5.74 22.27
CA GLN A 538 2.55 4.73 21.25
C GLN A 538 2.32 5.35 19.86
N ARG A 539 1.64 6.50 19.79
CA ARG A 539 1.26 7.16 18.53
C ARG A 539 2.30 8.15 17.99
N GLY A 540 3.28 8.51 18.81
CA GLY A 540 4.38 9.38 18.36
C GLY A 540 4.21 10.87 18.64
N TYR A 541 3.30 11.27 19.54
CA TYR A 541 2.97 12.68 19.80
C TYR A 541 3.81 13.29 20.92
N LEU A 542 5.08 13.61 20.62
CA LEU A 542 6.04 14.14 21.60
C LEU A 542 5.65 15.51 22.18
N ASP A 543 5.03 16.37 21.37
CA ASP A 543 4.47 17.67 21.76
C ASP A 543 3.41 17.53 22.85
N ILE A 544 2.51 16.56 22.72
CA ILE A 544 1.51 16.22 23.73
C ILE A 544 2.20 15.70 24.99
N ILE A 545 3.18 14.80 24.86
CA ILE A 545 3.90 14.26 26.02
C ILE A 545 4.58 15.39 26.82
N LYS A 546 5.25 16.33 26.15
CA LYS A 546 5.88 17.49 26.79
C LYS A 546 4.84 18.35 27.51
N TYR A 547 3.75 18.69 26.83
CA TYR A 547 2.68 19.49 27.43
C TYR A 547 2.06 18.81 28.67
N LEU A 548 1.79 17.50 28.57
CA LEU A 548 1.22 16.73 29.67
C LEU A 548 2.18 16.63 30.85
N HIS A 549 3.47 16.48 30.59
CA HIS A 549 4.51 16.46 31.62
C HIS A 549 4.64 17.80 32.36
N GLU A 550 4.59 18.92 31.64
CA GLU A 550 4.73 20.26 32.22
C GLU A 550 3.50 20.67 33.05
N ASN A 551 2.32 20.17 32.67
CA ASN A 551 1.05 20.61 33.24
C ASN A 551 0.38 19.56 34.14
N ARG A 552 0.98 18.38 34.34
CA ARG A 552 0.39 17.31 35.15
C ARG A 552 1.42 16.51 35.96
N ASN A 553 0.95 15.97 37.10
CA ASN A 553 1.76 15.26 38.08
C ASN A 553 1.48 13.75 38.17
N ASP A 554 0.51 13.23 37.42
CA ASP A 554 0.07 11.82 37.50
C ASP A 554 0.96 10.83 36.74
N GLY A 555 2.00 11.33 36.06
CA GLY A 555 3.07 10.53 35.46
C GLY A 555 2.63 9.68 34.27
N CYS A 556 3.47 8.74 33.88
CA CYS A 556 3.16 7.69 32.90
C CYS A 556 3.41 6.30 33.51
N SER A 557 3.13 5.23 32.78
CA SER A 557 3.57 3.90 33.19
C SER A 557 4.81 3.48 32.40
N LYS A 558 5.42 2.34 32.76
CA LYS A 558 6.46 1.70 31.93
C LYS A 558 6.00 1.46 30.49
N ALA A 559 4.69 1.33 30.28
CA ALA A 559 4.11 1.15 28.96
C ALA A 559 4.39 2.32 28.01
N ALA A 560 4.63 3.54 28.50
CA ALA A 560 5.00 4.66 27.63
C ALA A 560 6.30 4.38 26.86
N MET A 561 7.37 4.00 27.57
CA MET A 561 8.64 3.66 26.95
C MET A 561 8.54 2.34 26.18
N ASP A 562 7.83 1.33 26.71
CA ASP A 562 7.66 0.05 26.02
C ASP A 562 6.92 0.21 24.68
N ASN A 563 5.88 1.04 24.64
CA ASN A 563 5.13 1.33 23.42
C ASN A 563 5.93 2.20 22.45
N ALA A 564 6.66 3.21 22.94
CA ALA A 564 7.54 4.02 22.10
C ALA A 564 8.62 3.16 21.41
N ALA A 565 9.16 2.16 22.11
CA ALA A 565 10.09 1.19 21.55
C ALA A 565 9.48 0.36 20.41
N GLY A 566 8.27 -0.19 20.59
CA GLY A 566 7.57 -0.94 19.54
C GLY A 566 7.10 -0.10 18.36
N SER A 567 6.75 1.16 18.60
CA SER A 567 6.32 2.11 17.58
C SER A 567 7.48 2.83 16.88
N GLN A 568 8.72 2.42 17.15
CA GLN A 568 9.93 2.98 16.54
C GLN A 568 10.15 4.48 16.79
N ARG A 569 9.84 4.97 18.00
CA ARG A 569 9.93 6.38 18.40
C ARG A 569 11.10 6.64 19.35
N LEU A 570 12.32 6.68 18.81
CA LEU A 570 13.55 6.88 19.59
C LEU A 570 13.63 8.27 20.26
N ASP A 571 13.07 9.29 19.62
CA ASP A 571 12.94 10.65 20.13
C ASP A 571 12.13 10.69 21.43
N ILE A 572 11.00 10.00 21.46
CA ILE A 572 10.13 9.87 22.64
C ILE A 572 10.80 9.03 23.72
N LEU A 573 11.46 7.92 23.36
CA LEU A 573 12.22 7.11 24.31
C LEU A 573 13.29 7.93 25.03
N LYS A 574 14.13 8.66 24.28
CA LYS A 574 15.17 9.53 24.83
C LYS A 574 14.57 10.61 25.73
N TRP A 575 13.49 11.23 25.28
CA TRP A 575 12.85 12.29 26.04
C TRP A 575 12.22 11.77 27.34
N LEU A 576 11.46 10.66 27.30
CA LEU A 576 10.87 10.04 28.48
C LEU A 576 11.98 9.63 29.46
N HIS A 577 13.05 8.97 28.99
CA HIS A 577 14.15 8.55 29.85
C HIS A 577 14.87 9.72 30.54
N ALA A 578 15.02 10.85 29.86
CA ALA A 578 15.69 12.03 30.43
C ALA A 578 14.81 12.79 31.45
N ASN A 579 13.48 12.67 31.36
CA ASN A 579 12.55 13.54 32.09
C ASN A 579 11.62 12.78 33.06
N ARG A 580 11.62 11.44 33.02
CA ARG A 580 10.72 10.58 33.80
C ARG A 580 11.51 9.45 34.45
N THR A 581 11.02 8.94 35.58
CA THR A 581 11.72 7.95 36.43
C THR A 581 11.16 6.55 36.32
N GLU A 582 10.02 6.37 35.65
CA GLU A 582 9.28 5.12 35.55
C GLU A 582 10.04 4.04 34.76
N GLY A 583 10.88 4.46 33.81
CA GLY A 583 11.72 3.58 33.02
C GLY A 583 10.95 2.69 32.04
N PHE A 584 11.64 1.68 31.51
CA PHE A 584 11.08 0.66 30.61
C PHE A 584 11.06 -0.72 31.27
N SER A 585 10.26 -1.64 30.73
CA SER A 585 10.23 -3.04 31.13
C SER A 585 10.87 -3.96 30.08
N GLU A 586 10.97 -5.26 30.36
CA GLU A 586 11.37 -6.28 29.38
C GLU A 586 10.53 -6.23 28.09
N ALA A 587 9.28 -5.76 28.18
CA ALA A 587 8.40 -5.61 27.03
C ALA A 587 8.91 -4.58 26.00
N ALA A 588 9.69 -3.57 26.41
CA ALA A 588 10.32 -2.63 25.47
C ALA A 588 11.26 -3.35 24.52
N LEU A 589 12.10 -4.25 25.05
CA LEU A 589 13.04 -5.02 24.24
C LEU A 589 12.30 -5.98 23.32
N TYR A 590 11.31 -6.73 23.84
CA TYR A 590 10.48 -7.61 23.02
C TYR A 590 9.86 -6.87 21.84
N LYS A 591 9.25 -5.70 22.11
CA LYS A 591 8.62 -4.86 21.08
C LYS A 591 9.65 -4.28 20.10
N ALA A 592 10.80 -3.81 20.58
CA ALA A 592 11.87 -3.29 19.72
C ALA A 592 12.44 -4.36 18.79
N ILE A 593 12.70 -5.57 19.31
CA ILE A 593 13.15 -6.73 18.53
C ILE A 593 12.11 -7.11 17.48
N SER A 594 10.82 -7.14 17.84
CA SER A 594 9.74 -7.44 16.89
C SER A 594 9.63 -6.42 15.75
N SER A 595 10.02 -5.17 16.00
CA SER A 595 10.05 -4.09 15.01
C SER A 595 11.34 -4.03 14.19
N CYS A 596 12.34 -4.89 14.48
CA CYS A 596 13.65 -4.96 13.82
C CYS A 596 14.46 -3.65 13.85
N ASN A 597 14.23 -2.77 14.83
CA ASN A 597 14.88 -1.46 14.89
C ASN A 597 16.17 -1.49 15.74
N LEU A 598 17.31 -1.60 15.07
CA LEU A 598 18.63 -1.73 15.72
C LEU A 598 19.01 -0.52 16.58
N GLU A 599 18.64 0.70 16.17
CA GLU A 599 18.97 1.92 16.92
C GLU A 599 18.29 1.93 18.30
N ILE A 600 17.02 1.55 18.35
CA ILE A 600 16.26 1.46 19.61
C ILE A 600 16.79 0.33 20.47
N ILE A 601 17.09 -0.83 19.89
CA ILE A 601 17.68 -1.96 20.60
C ILE A 601 19.00 -1.54 21.24
N THR A 602 19.90 -0.92 20.45
CA THR A 602 21.18 -0.40 20.93
C THR A 602 20.98 0.58 22.08
N TRP A 603 20.06 1.54 21.91
CA TRP A 603 19.75 2.52 22.92
C TRP A 603 19.22 1.89 24.23
N LEU A 604 18.33 0.90 24.14
CA LEU A 604 17.81 0.19 25.30
C LEU A 604 18.93 -0.55 26.06
N PHE A 605 19.86 -1.20 25.36
CA PHE A 605 21.02 -1.85 25.99
C PHE A 605 21.97 -0.85 26.65
N ASP A 606 22.24 0.28 25.99
CA ASP A 606 23.15 1.31 26.51
C ASP A 606 22.59 2.04 27.75
N ASN A 607 21.26 2.05 27.90
CA ASN A 607 20.58 2.75 29.00
C ASN A 607 19.94 1.80 30.03
N ASN A 608 20.25 0.49 29.96
CA ASN A 608 19.79 -0.50 30.93
C ASN A 608 20.69 -0.52 32.19
N LYS A 609 20.44 0.41 33.11
CA LYS A 609 21.21 0.52 34.36
C LYS A 609 20.91 -0.59 35.39
N GLU A 610 19.80 -1.31 35.22
CA GLU A 610 19.28 -2.27 36.22
C GLU A 610 19.43 -3.74 35.80
N ASN A 611 20.08 -4.01 34.66
CA ASN A 611 20.20 -5.37 34.11
C ASN A 611 18.83 -6.05 33.89
N LEU A 612 17.77 -5.28 33.64
CA LEU A 612 16.39 -5.77 33.42
C LEU A 612 16.24 -6.67 32.18
N ILE A 613 17.32 -6.89 31.42
CA ILE A 613 17.34 -7.78 30.27
C ILE A 613 18.07 -9.03 30.72
N THR A 614 17.41 -9.84 31.56
CA THR A 614 17.96 -11.11 32.06
C THR A 614 17.56 -12.31 31.22
N ASP A 615 16.44 -12.20 30.48
CA ASP A 615 15.87 -13.30 29.71
C ASP A 615 15.72 -12.94 28.23
N LEU A 616 16.47 -13.66 27.38
CA LEU A 616 16.38 -13.59 25.92
C LEU A 616 15.43 -14.65 25.34
N SER A 617 14.53 -15.23 26.15
CA SER A 617 13.47 -16.13 25.68
C SER A 617 12.62 -15.51 24.57
N CYS A 618 12.55 -14.18 24.47
CA CYS A 618 11.94 -13.49 23.33
C CYS A 618 12.56 -13.85 21.96
N LEU A 619 13.85 -14.21 21.92
CA LEU A 619 14.53 -14.70 20.72
C LEU A 619 13.98 -16.05 20.28
N SER A 620 13.44 -16.86 21.22
CA SER A 620 12.87 -18.19 20.95
C SER A 620 11.58 -18.15 20.13
N ARG A 621 11.12 -16.98 19.69
CA ARG A 621 9.94 -16.82 18.83
C ARG A 621 10.24 -16.30 17.42
N PHE A 622 11.43 -15.74 17.11
CA PHE A 622 11.64 -15.06 15.81
C PHE A 622 13.07 -15.06 15.21
N PRO A 623 13.44 -16.13 14.48
CA PRO A 623 14.61 -16.22 13.61
C PRO A 623 14.15 -16.17 12.16
N THR A 624 13.75 -14.98 11.69
CA THR A 624 13.54 -14.75 10.26
C THR A 624 14.80 -14.07 9.67
N PRO A 625 15.08 -14.20 8.36
CA PRO A 625 16.21 -13.51 7.72
C PRO A 625 16.22 -11.99 7.94
N LYS A 626 15.06 -11.37 8.21
CA LYS A 626 14.93 -9.94 8.55
C LYS A 626 15.67 -9.54 9.84
N ASN A 627 15.96 -10.49 10.73
CA ASN A 627 16.54 -10.24 12.06
C ASN A 627 18.06 -10.45 12.12
N LEU A 628 18.74 -10.74 11.00
CA LEU A 628 20.17 -11.07 10.97
C LEU A 628 21.05 -10.01 11.65
N GLN A 629 20.76 -8.72 11.43
CA GLN A 629 21.50 -7.61 12.03
C GLN A 629 21.32 -7.57 13.56
N VAL A 630 20.12 -7.84 14.06
CA VAL A 630 19.83 -7.87 15.50
C VAL A 630 20.51 -9.06 16.18
N ILE A 631 20.46 -10.24 15.55
CA ILE A 631 21.11 -11.44 16.08
C ILE A 631 22.63 -11.25 16.11
N SER A 632 23.21 -10.69 15.05
CA SER A 632 24.64 -10.36 15.00
C SER A 632 25.02 -9.32 16.06
N PHE A 633 24.18 -8.29 16.25
CA PHE A 633 24.38 -7.29 17.30
C PHE A 633 24.38 -7.89 18.71
N LEU A 634 23.40 -8.75 19.02
CA LEU A 634 23.30 -9.42 20.33
C LEU A 634 24.49 -10.36 20.57
N ARG A 635 24.88 -11.12 19.53
CA ARG A 635 26.07 -11.97 19.56
C ARG A 635 27.33 -11.18 19.88
N ASN A 636 27.53 -10.04 19.22
CA ASN A 636 28.70 -9.17 19.45
C ASN A 636 28.74 -8.58 20.87
N ARG A 637 27.61 -8.53 21.58
CA ARG A 637 27.53 -8.13 22.99
C ARG A 637 27.64 -9.30 23.98
N GLY A 638 27.90 -10.52 23.50
CA GLY A 638 28.16 -11.69 24.33
C GLY A 638 26.91 -12.46 24.77
N TYR A 639 25.75 -12.22 24.16
CA TYR A 639 24.53 -12.96 24.46
C TYR A 639 24.49 -14.32 23.77
N ASP A 640 24.03 -15.35 24.49
CA ASP A 640 23.87 -16.72 23.96
C ASP A 640 22.67 -16.80 23.00
N VAL A 641 22.92 -16.53 21.72
CA VAL A 641 21.96 -16.70 20.63
C VAL A 641 21.96 -18.13 20.05
N LEU A 642 22.92 -18.97 20.46
CA LEU A 642 23.14 -20.30 19.91
C LEU A 642 21.98 -21.23 20.28
N ALA A 643 21.63 -21.29 21.57
CA ALA A 643 20.53 -22.14 22.06
C ALA A 643 19.18 -21.75 21.46
N ALA A 644 18.95 -20.44 21.25
CA ALA A 644 17.69 -19.92 20.71
C ALA A 644 17.46 -20.29 19.23
N LEU A 645 18.53 -20.29 18.42
CA LEU A 645 18.48 -20.64 17.00
C LEU A 645 18.25 -22.15 16.79
N ILE A 646 18.89 -23.00 17.60
CA ILE A 646 18.74 -24.46 17.52
C ILE A 646 17.35 -24.90 17.95
N LYS A 647 16.83 -24.36 19.07
CA LYS A 647 15.49 -24.71 19.59
C LYS A 647 14.36 -24.40 18.61
N GLN A 648 14.56 -23.43 17.71
CA GLN A 648 13.58 -23.04 16.68
C GLN A 648 13.85 -23.65 15.30
N ARG A 649 14.84 -24.53 15.18
CA ARG A 649 15.18 -25.19 13.91
C ARG A 649 15.58 -24.24 12.80
N SER A 650 16.21 -23.11 13.14
CA SER A 650 16.54 -22.04 12.19
C SER A 650 17.97 -22.18 11.70
N TYR A 651 18.25 -23.32 11.11
CA TYR A 651 19.59 -23.79 10.79
C TYR A 651 20.26 -22.97 9.69
N GLU A 652 19.52 -22.51 8.68
CA GLU A 652 20.06 -21.61 7.64
C GLU A 652 20.59 -20.30 8.22
N LEU A 653 19.83 -19.71 9.13
CA LEU A 653 20.23 -18.48 9.83
C LEU A 653 21.39 -18.74 10.79
N PHE A 654 21.42 -19.91 11.44
CA PHE A 654 22.55 -20.34 12.26
C PHE A 654 23.84 -20.38 11.44
N MET A 655 23.82 -21.05 10.28
CA MET A 655 24.99 -21.16 9.40
C MET A 655 25.50 -19.77 9.00
N VAL A 656 24.61 -18.85 8.63
CA VAL A 656 24.99 -17.47 8.28
C VAL A 656 25.59 -16.70 9.47
N VAL A 657 25.00 -16.80 10.67
CA VAL A 657 25.45 -16.05 11.86
C VAL A 657 26.81 -16.54 12.38
N PHE A 658 27.09 -17.83 12.23
CA PHE A 658 28.27 -18.49 12.77
C PHE A 658 29.29 -18.91 11.70
N GLU A 659 29.15 -18.46 10.46
CA GLU A 659 30.04 -18.84 9.36
C GLU A 659 31.51 -18.53 9.68
N ASP A 660 31.79 -17.34 10.21
CA ASP A 660 33.15 -16.90 10.55
C ASP A 660 33.58 -17.27 11.99
N SER A 661 32.84 -18.16 12.65
CA SER A 661 33.01 -18.46 14.09
C SER A 661 33.62 -19.83 14.31
N ASP A 662 34.58 -19.92 15.22
CA ASP A 662 35.05 -21.22 15.71
C ASP A 662 34.04 -21.78 16.72
N ILE A 663 33.24 -22.74 16.26
CA ILE A 663 32.25 -23.46 17.07
C ILE A 663 32.70 -24.89 17.39
N SER A 664 33.92 -25.28 16.99
CA SER A 664 34.44 -26.65 17.17
C SER A 664 34.53 -27.04 18.65
N HIS A 665 34.71 -26.05 19.53
CA HIS A 665 34.85 -26.24 20.97
C HIS A 665 33.52 -26.21 21.75
N VAL A 666 32.37 -25.98 21.09
CA VAL A 666 31.07 -25.89 21.78
C VAL A 666 30.60 -27.30 22.19
N PRO A 667 30.58 -27.63 23.49
CA PRO A 667 30.26 -28.98 23.94
C PRO A 667 28.80 -29.33 23.62
N ASN A 668 28.55 -30.58 23.24
CA ASN A 668 27.21 -31.14 23.00
C ASN A 668 26.38 -30.41 21.93
N LEU A 669 26.98 -29.54 21.11
CA LEU A 669 26.28 -28.77 20.08
C LEU A 669 25.50 -29.68 19.12
N ILE A 670 26.15 -30.75 18.66
CA ILE A 670 25.56 -31.73 17.76
C ILE A 670 24.43 -32.52 18.43
N ASN A 671 24.58 -32.87 19.72
CA ASN A 671 23.56 -33.58 20.49
C ASN A 671 22.30 -32.72 20.64
N VAL A 672 22.45 -31.45 21.03
CA VAL A 672 21.33 -30.50 21.17
C VAL A 672 20.66 -30.24 19.82
N ALA A 673 21.43 -30.16 18.72
CA ALA A 673 20.88 -30.05 17.38
C ALA A 673 20.04 -31.28 17.01
N LEU A 674 20.55 -32.50 17.23
CA LEU A 674 19.87 -33.76 16.97
C LEU A 674 18.57 -33.94 17.77
N GLU A 675 18.53 -33.47 19.02
CA GLU A 675 17.31 -33.45 19.82
C GLU A 675 16.21 -32.57 19.21
N ASN A 676 16.60 -31.53 18.46
CA ASN A 676 15.71 -30.56 17.82
C ASN A 676 15.41 -30.86 16.34
N ASN A 677 15.79 -32.02 15.81
CA ASN A 677 15.58 -32.46 14.41
C ASN A 677 16.25 -31.49 13.40
N PRO A 678 17.58 -31.61 13.17
CA PRO A 678 18.33 -30.76 12.25
C PRO A 678 18.08 -31.15 10.79
N THR A 679 18.43 -30.26 9.86
CA THR A 679 18.53 -30.62 8.43
C THR A 679 19.86 -31.32 8.17
N ASP A 680 19.92 -32.17 7.14
CA ASP A 680 21.15 -32.89 6.79
C ASP A 680 22.27 -31.92 6.39
N SER A 681 21.92 -30.86 5.66
CA SER A 681 22.84 -29.75 5.33
C SER A 681 23.43 -29.07 6.57
N PHE A 682 22.67 -28.96 7.66
CA PHE A 682 23.19 -28.38 8.91
C PHE A 682 24.18 -29.31 9.62
N ILE A 683 23.92 -30.62 9.63
CA ILE A 683 24.86 -31.61 10.17
C ILE A 683 26.17 -31.59 9.37
N GLU A 684 26.08 -31.56 8.04
CA GLU A 684 27.24 -31.46 7.17
C GLU A 684 28.06 -30.20 7.44
N TRP A 685 27.38 -29.07 7.65
CA TRP A 685 28.02 -27.81 8.01
C TRP A 685 28.68 -27.84 9.40
N LEU A 686 28.04 -28.40 10.43
CA LEU A 686 28.66 -28.55 11.75
C LEU A 686 29.96 -29.38 11.68
N ASN A 687 29.93 -30.46 10.91
CA ASN A 687 31.10 -31.30 10.70
C ASN A 687 32.20 -30.58 9.90
N SER A 688 31.85 -29.77 8.90
CA SER A 688 32.84 -28.95 8.17
C SER A 688 33.50 -27.89 9.06
N LYS A 689 32.82 -27.44 10.12
CA LYS A 689 33.36 -26.58 11.18
C LYS A 689 34.16 -27.32 12.25
N GLY A 690 34.35 -28.63 12.12
CA GLY A 690 35.16 -29.43 13.06
C GLY A 690 34.46 -29.74 14.38
N VAL A 691 33.13 -29.65 14.46
CA VAL A 691 32.37 -30.08 15.64
C VAL A 691 32.47 -31.60 15.76
N GLU A 692 33.01 -32.07 16.89
CA GLU A 692 33.22 -33.50 17.12
C GLU A 692 31.88 -34.27 17.16
N ILE A 693 31.80 -35.33 16.36
CA ILE A 693 30.67 -36.25 16.36
C ILE A 693 30.96 -37.32 17.43
N THR A 694 30.14 -37.36 18.48
CA THR A 694 30.29 -38.31 19.59
C THR A 694 29.48 -39.59 19.37
N GLU A 695 29.80 -40.67 20.07
CA GLU A 695 28.96 -41.88 20.03
C GLU A 695 27.54 -41.62 20.55
N GLU A 696 27.38 -40.66 21.48
CA GLU A 696 26.07 -40.22 21.99
C GLU A 696 25.20 -39.62 20.88
N ALA A 697 25.79 -38.92 19.90
CA ALA A 697 25.06 -38.40 18.74
C ALA A 697 24.41 -39.53 17.92
N LEU A 698 25.09 -40.67 17.78
CA LEU A 698 24.53 -41.87 17.13
C LEU A 698 23.36 -42.44 17.95
N ASP A 699 23.49 -42.47 19.28
CA ASP A 699 22.42 -42.93 20.18
C ASP A 699 21.16 -42.05 20.08
N ILE A 700 21.32 -40.73 20.00
CA ILE A 700 20.21 -39.78 19.81
C ILE A 700 19.54 -40.00 18.45
N ALA A 701 20.31 -40.14 17.36
CA ALA A 701 19.79 -40.39 16.02
C ALA A 701 19.03 -41.74 15.93
N ALA A 702 19.56 -42.79 16.58
CA ALA A 702 18.90 -44.09 16.68
C ALA A 702 17.59 -44.02 17.47
N LYS A 703 17.59 -43.32 18.62
CA LYS A 703 16.38 -43.09 19.45
C LYS A 703 15.30 -42.34 18.68
N LYS A 704 15.68 -41.39 17.83
CA LYS A 704 14.78 -40.63 16.95
C LYS A 704 14.30 -41.40 15.72
N LYS A 705 14.84 -42.61 15.47
CA LYS A 705 14.58 -43.45 14.29
C LYS A 705 14.88 -42.76 12.96
N ASN A 706 15.82 -41.80 12.93
CA ASN A 706 16.21 -41.12 11.70
C ASN A 706 17.38 -41.85 11.02
N LYS A 707 17.05 -42.82 10.16
CA LYS A 707 18.04 -43.68 9.48
C LYS A 707 19.05 -42.89 8.64
N ALA A 708 18.59 -41.87 7.92
CA ALA A 708 19.45 -41.05 7.06
C ALA A 708 20.49 -40.25 7.86
N GLN A 709 20.06 -39.65 8.99
CA GLN A 709 20.98 -38.94 9.88
C GLN A 709 21.95 -39.87 10.59
N PHE A 710 21.48 -41.06 11.02
CA PHE A 710 22.36 -42.06 11.62
C PHE A 710 23.45 -42.50 10.64
N GLU A 711 23.09 -42.76 9.38
CA GLU A 711 24.05 -43.12 8.32
C GLU A 711 25.03 -41.98 8.03
N LEU A 712 24.55 -40.74 7.94
CA LEU A 712 25.38 -39.55 7.74
C LEU A 712 26.41 -39.39 8.86
N LEU A 713 25.99 -39.47 10.14
CA LEU A 713 26.88 -39.36 11.29
C LEU A 713 27.93 -40.49 11.30
N LEU A 714 27.49 -41.74 11.08
CA LEU A 714 28.37 -42.91 11.09
C LEU A 714 29.44 -42.84 10.00
N ASN A 715 29.10 -42.33 8.82
CA ASN A 715 30.04 -42.16 7.71
C ASN A 715 31.11 -41.09 7.97
N LYS A 716 30.80 -40.11 8.83
CA LYS A 716 31.67 -38.97 9.10
C LYS A 716 32.61 -39.20 10.28
N MET A 717 32.37 -40.20 11.11
CA MET A 717 33.28 -40.55 12.20
C MET A 717 34.48 -41.34 11.66
N THR A 718 35.64 -40.69 11.60
CA THR A 718 36.87 -41.23 11.00
C THR A 718 37.69 -42.11 11.95
N GLN A 719 37.41 -42.09 13.25
CA GLN A 719 38.18 -42.79 14.29
C GLN A 719 37.34 -43.74 15.17
N LEU A 720 36.44 -44.54 14.58
CA LEU A 720 35.81 -45.62 15.36
C LEU A 720 36.66 -46.89 15.38
N ASP A 721 36.71 -47.52 16.55
CA ASP A 721 37.10 -48.91 16.71
C ASP A 721 36.30 -49.79 15.71
N PRO A 722 36.95 -50.63 14.89
CA PRO A 722 36.31 -51.55 13.96
C PRO A 722 35.19 -52.41 14.57
N ALA A 723 35.32 -52.81 15.83
CA ALA A 723 34.31 -53.60 16.55
C ALA A 723 33.08 -52.77 16.97
N VAL A 724 33.26 -51.47 17.21
CA VAL A 724 32.15 -50.54 17.49
C VAL A 724 31.47 -50.14 16.19
N LYS A 725 32.25 -49.86 15.12
CA LYS A 725 31.71 -49.57 13.79
C LYS A 725 30.82 -50.70 13.26
N ARG A 726 31.23 -51.97 13.44
CA ARG A 726 30.41 -53.14 13.06
C ARG A 726 29.08 -53.18 13.83
N ARG A 727 29.10 -52.99 15.15
CA ARG A 727 27.88 -52.94 15.98
C ARG A 727 26.92 -51.81 15.58
N ARG A 728 27.46 -50.64 15.23
CA ARG A 728 26.65 -49.50 14.77
C ARG A 728 26.08 -49.71 13.36
N LEU A 729 26.78 -50.42 12.46
CA LEU A 729 26.25 -50.83 11.16
C LEU A 729 25.07 -51.81 11.30
N GLU A 730 25.17 -52.79 12.20
CA GLU A 730 24.05 -53.69 12.53
C GLU A 730 22.86 -52.92 13.13
N GLN A 731 23.14 -51.91 13.97
CA GLN A 731 22.11 -51.01 14.50
C GLN A 731 21.43 -50.20 13.39
N LEU A 732 22.18 -49.68 12.40
CA LEU A 732 21.64 -48.96 11.24
C LEU A 732 20.65 -49.83 10.43
N GLU A 733 20.93 -51.12 10.27
CA GLU A 733 20.04 -52.07 9.59
C GLU A 733 18.74 -52.31 10.38
N SER A 734 18.80 -52.23 11.72
CA SER A 734 17.65 -52.42 12.61
C SER A 734 16.72 -51.18 12.75
N ILE A 735 17.17 -49.99 12.36
CA ILE A 735 16.37 -48.76 12.42
C ILE A 735 15.32 -48.79 11.29
N GLN A 736 14.06 -49.01 11.66
CA GLN A 736 12.93 -48.94 10.73
C GLN A 736 12.76 -47.50 10.20
N THR A 737 12.73 -47.34 8.87
CA THR A 737 12.50 -46.06 8.20
C THR A 737 11.10 -45.53 8.51
N THR A 738 11.00 -44.34 9.11
CA THR A 738 9.77 -43.53 8.96
C THR A 738 9.71 -43.08 7.51
N GLN A 739 8.84 -43.70 6.71
CA GLN A 739 8.41 -43.08 5.45
C GLN A 739 7.88 -41.69 5.79
N SER A 740 8.56 -40.65 5.29
CA SER A 740 7.92 -39.38 5.02
C SER A 740 6.77 -39.65 4.06
N GLY A 741 5.54 -39.68 4.59
CA GLY A 741 4.34 -39.67 3.78
C GLY A 741 4.24 -38.35 3.04
N PHE A 742 4.89 -38.23 1.89
CA PHE A 742 4.31 -37.52 0.76
C PHE A 742 3.50 -38.54 -0.05
N GLY A 743 2.40 -38.97 0.56
CA GLY A 743 1.30 -39.54 -0.20
C GLY A 743 0.70 -38.43 -1.04
N SER A 744 0.76 -38.62 -2.35
CA SER A 744 -0.16 -37.98 -3.30
C SER A 744 -1.59 -38.11 -2.78
N SER A 745 -2.11 -37.05 -2.16
CA SER A 745 -3.55 -36.87 -1.99
C SER A 745 -4.05 -35.95 -3.09
N THR A 746 -4.38 -36.56 -4.23
CA THR A 746 -5.42 -36.05 -5.12
C THR A 746 -6.69 -35.91 -4.29
N PHE A 747 -7.04 -34.68 -3.90
CA PHE A 747 -8.35 -34.41 -3.31
C PHE A 747 -9.40 -34.37 -4.42
N SER A 748 -10.04 -35.52 -4.63
CA SER A 748 -11.35 -35.62 -5.24
C SER A 748 -12.39 -35.37 -4.14
N PHE A 749 -13.19 -34.31 -4.29
CA PHE A 749 -14.39 -34.13 -3.48
C PHE A 749 -15.50 -35.03 -4.05
N GLY A 750 -15.80 -36.12 -3.34
CA GLY A 750 -16.95 -36.98 -3.57
C GLY A 750 -17.88 -36.97 -2.36
N ASN A 751 -19.08 -36.42 -2.56
CA ASN A 751 -20.23 -36.41 -1.65
C ASN A 751 -20.54 -37.77 -1.01
N GLY A 752 -21.10 -37.76 0.20
CA GLY A 752 -21.75 -38.93 0.78
C GLY A 752 -22.26 -38.71 2.19
N GLY A 753 -23.54 -38.36 2.34
CA GLY A 753 -24.17 -38.02 3.61
C GLY A 753 -24.38 -39.20 4.58
N GLY A 754 -24.81 -38.86 5.80
CA GLY A 754 -25.71 -39.73 6.57
C GLY A 754 -25.38 -39.91 8.05
N GLY A 755 -26.06 -39.13 8.90
CA GLY A 755 -27.03 -39.71 9.84
C GLY A 755 -26.59 -40.11 11.26
N PHE A 756 -27.20 -39.41 12.23
CA PHE A 756 -27.65 -39.87 13.57
C PHE A 756 -26.57 -40.25 14.61
N SER A 757 -26.73 -40.06 15.92
CA SER A 757 -27.67 -39.33 16.80
C SER A 757 -27.16 -39.47 18.25
N ALA A 758 -27.54 -38.50 19.11
CA ALA A 758 -27.78 -38.63 20.57
C ALA A 758 -26.58 -39.01 21.48
N SER A 759 -26.44 -38.57 22.73
CA SER A 759 -27.19 -37.67 23.62
C SER A 759 -26.45 -37.54 24.95
N SER A 760 -26.67 -36.41 25.65
CA SER A 760 -26.62 -36.19 27.12
C SER A 760 -25.29 -36.42 27.88
N GLY A 761 -24.84 -35.57 28.81
CA GLY A 761 -25.46 -34.41 29.46
C GLY A 761 -24.59 -33.92 30.63
N GLY A 762 -24.97 -32.75 31.18
CA GLY A 762 -24.44 -32.13 32.41
C GLY A 762 -23.22 -31.23 32.16
N GLY A 763 -23.23 -29.91 32.31
CA GLY A 763 -24.10 -29.02 33.08
C GLY A 763 -23.28 -28.40 34.22
N PHE A 764 -22.73 -27.20 34.03
CA PHE A 764 -22.52 -26.20 35.08
C PHE A 764 -22.34 -24.80 34.46
N SER A 765 -23.02 -23.84 35.06
CA SER A 765 -23.25 -22.46 34.67
C SER A 765 -22.25 -21.48 35.30
N ALA A 766 -21.79 -20.47 34.54
CA ALA A 766 -21.48 -19.09 34.99
C ALA A 766 -21.12 -18.27 33.72
N SER A 767 -22.08 -17.62 33.06
CA SER A 767 -22.54 -16.23 33.26
C SER A 767 -21.50 -15.13 33.05
N SER A 768 -21.79 -14.32 32.03
CA SER A 768 -21.47 -12.90 31.80
C SER A 768 -20.17 -12.53 31.07
N GLY A 769 -20.32 -11.75 29.99
CA GLY A 769 -19.30 -10.76 29.59
C GLY A 769 -18.97 -10.60 28.11
N GLY A 770 -19.94 -10.19 27.29
CA GLY A 770 -19.77 -9.26 26.15
C GLY A 770 -18.62 -9.49 25.15
N GLY A 771 -18.95 -10.07 24.00
CA GLY A 771 -18.13 -9.98 22.80
C GLY A 771 -18.15 -8.57 22.20
N PHE A 772 -16.97 -8.04 21.87
CA PHE A 772 -16.80 -6.89 20.98
C PHE A 772 -16.34 -7.39 19.61
N SER A 773 -17.22 -7.22 18.64
CA SER A 773 -16.95 -7.36 17.21
C SER A 773 -16.02 -6.23 16.76
N ALA A 774 -14.96 -6.63 16.07
CA ALA A 774 -14.11 -5.74 15.30
C ALA A 774 -14.91 -5.20 14.11
N SER A 775 -15.18 -3.89 14.11
CA SER A 775 -15.59 -3.16 12.90
C SER A 775 -14.45 -2.27 12.45
N SER A 776 -14.09 -2.49 11.19
CA SER A 776 -13.07 -1.84 10.39
C SER A 776 -13.29 -0.33 10.34
N GLY A 777 -12.27 0.42 10.78
CA GLY A 777 -12.19 1.85 10.56
C GLY A 777 -11.99 2.16 9.07
N GLY A 778 -13.05 2.67 8.44
CA GLY A 778 -13.00 3.28 7.11
C GLY A 778 -12.19 4.58 7.17
N GLY A 779 -10.98 4.54 6.61
CA GLY A 779 -10.13 5.71 6.40
C GLY A 779 -10.62 6.55 5.22
N PHE A 780 -10.59 7.87 5.44
CA PHE A 780 -10.81 8.96 4.50
C PHE A 780 -10.10 8.77 3.15
N SER A 781 -10.85 8.85 2.04
CA SER A 781 -10.29 9.04 0.70
C SER A 781 -10.41 10.51 0.29
N ALA A 782 -9.33 11.26 0.53
CA ALA A 782 -9.13 12.56 -0.08
C ALA A 782 -8.76 12.37 -1.56
N SER A 783 -9.50 13.05 -2.43
CA SER A 783 -9.23 13.14 -3.86
C SER A 783 -7.93 13.89 -4.13
N SER A 784 -6.86 13.17 -4.47
CA SER A 784 -5.67 13.73 -5.12
C SER A 784 -5.46 13.01 -6.46
N GLY A 785 -5.53 13.78 -7.55
CA GLY A 785 -5.17 13.30 -8.88
C GLY A 785 -3.72 12.84 -8.92
N GLY A 786 -3.53 11.55 -9.21
CA GLY A 786 -2.23 10.91 -9.34
C GLY A 786 -1.97 10.56 -10.79
N SER A 787 -0.88 11.10 -11.33
CA SER A 787 -0.21 10.61 -12.53
C SER A 787 0.10 9.12 -12.37
N ILE A 788 -0.25 8.35 -13.39
CA ILE A 788 -0.06 6.90 -13.44
C ILE A 788 1.43 6.61 -13.50
N ASN A 789 2.02 6.19 -12.39
CA ASN A 789 3.32 5.52 -12.35
C ASN A 789 3.08 4.00 -12.45
N TYR A 790 3.30 3.46 -13.64
CA TYR A 790 3.41 2.01 -13.86
C TYR A 790 4.73 1.49 -13.28
N GLN A 791 4.80 1.25 -11.97
CA GLN A 791 5.88 0.47 -11.35
C GLN A 791 5.54 0.09 -9.90
N SER A 792 4.43 -0.61 -9.68
CA SER A 792 4.19 -1.28 -8.38
C SER A 792 3.10 -2.36 -8.48
N PHE A 793 3.32 -3.38 -9.28
CA PHE A 793 2.76 -4.71 -9.04
C PHE A 793 3.88 -5.70 -9.34
N PHE A 794 4.02 -6.73 -8.50
CA PHE A 794 5.17 -7.65 -8.37
C PHE A 794 6.29 -7.16 -7.44
N ASN A 795 6.00 -7.19 -6.14
CA ASN A 795 6.97 -7.57 -5.10
C ASN A 795 6.21 -8.11 -3.88
N ASN A 796 5.78 -9.37 -3.94
CA ASN A 796 5.68 -10.25 -2.77
C ASN A 796 5.46 -11.69 -3.23
N PRO A 797 6.40 -12.62 -3.02
CA PRO A 797 6.12 -14.04 -3.01
C PRO A 797 5.83 -14.45 -1.57
N ASN A 798 4.53 -14.53 -1.24
CA ASN A 798 3.95 -15.38 -0.20
C ASN A 798 2.45 -15.44 -0.41
#